data_AF-A0A4Q7DYZ4-F1
#
_entry.id   AF-A0A4Q7DYZ4-F1
#
_cell.length_a   1.000
_cell.length_b   1.000
_cell.length_c   1.000
_cell.angle_alpha   90.00
_cell.angle_beta   90.00
_cell.angle_gamma   90.00
#
_symmetry.space_group_name_H-M   'P 1'
#
loop_
_entity.id
_entity.type
_entity.pdbx_description
1 polymer ?
#
loop_
_entity_poly.entity_id
_entity_poly.type
_entity_poly.pdbx_seq_one_letter_code
_entity_poly.pdbx_strand_id
1 'polypeptide(L)'
;MKYDLLTESWIPALDLQGVTNEYSILSLLEAAPKLKRIVHEKPLVVASVQRLLLAILYRSYGYLEPDEWDEVFAAGEFDEQVSSYLGSPKCVERFDLFSETNPFFQTANFTKEKGVTTSVKKLSPDLASGNNKTLFNHIADNHEFSLPANEAALQLLVCQYFSLGGGVSGSSVQFGKHPNLTNAPLVGGAVVMVEGENLFQTLMLNLHMPKNEEWLERKTDLPVWEQNEPEQPQAREMRGLSDYLTWRARHVRLLPQKDGSVARMFFAQGLPNPKEMEQEPYFAYYFNKEDKKLPVRLSFERAFWLNTASLLQYAKSSKVGIEPEDLRPAGIQLLAAEDNELIDKLKLNCQLMGLENKKANPLAWFEERLPLPLNLVEKDPTQPSRDGLVLLKGIQRAEIIHRQLLSAVRTFASHLLPDGARTQDISTKVESINPARFYWPKLNEPFEQFIWALSNNSEEAKFSWRKVCQEIAFAAFEGATHSWCYGGVRAQKGLSIAKQQLEESLYGRTWQRHVYWSQDTQDIIRQLYQWGNPDYPKRDILAALRKSLDLQKGSQLTAISYLGPLLSSEDERSKVQAFVAGLFASHAKVYQEAQHSSFGHIWYQADKDQRPGMSFRFECLLEAKGEQLEQTLRQMVQILKSKDIAIDYRTLMEDLYHWDSDDKRIQLKWARDYWAKPIQSDESTDSADATN
;
A
#
# COMPACT_ATOMS: atom_id res chain seq x y z
N MET A 1 -1.30 -37.48 -30.74
CA MET A 1 -1.55 -36.05 -31.01
C MET A 1 -0.26 -35.32 -30.71
N LYS A 2 0.17 -34.37 -31.54
CA LYS A 2 1.41 -33.62 -31.36
C LYS A 2 1.08 -32.14 -31.12
N TYR A 3 1.72 -31.53 -30.13
CA TYR A 3 1.65 -30.09 -29.87
C TYR A 3 3.03 -29.61 -29.40
N ASP A 4 3.85 -29.16 -30.34
CA ASP A 4 5.28 -28.90 -30.14
C ASP A 4 5.55 -27.45 -29.77
N LEU A 5 5.88 -27.19 -28.51
CA LEU A 5 5.99 -25.85 -27.94
C LEU A 5 7.14 -25.01 -28.53
N LEU A 6 8.08 -25.63 -29.25
CA LEU A 6 9.12 -24.91 -29.99
C LEU A 6 8.56 -24.20 -31.22
N THR A 7 7.51 -24.75 -31.84
CA THR A 7 7.01 -24.32 -33.15
C THR A 7 5.55 -23.89 -33.17
N GLU A 8 4.70 -24.45 -32.30
CA GLU A 8 3.33 -24.01 -32.11
C GLU A 8 3.29 -22.70 -31.30
N SER A 9 2.39 -21.79 -31.64
CA SER A 9 2.19 -20.54 -30.89
C SER A 9 1.40 -20.79 -29.60
N TRP A 10 1.90 -20.29 -28.47
CA TRP A 10 1.24 -20.44 -27.18
C TRP A 10 1.63 -19.38 -26.13
N ILE A 11 2.69 -18.60 -26.37
CA ILE A 11 3.17 -17.57 -25.46
C ILE A 11 2.64 -16.21 -25.92
N PRO A 12 1.68 -15.60 -25.20
CA PRO A 12 1.23 -14.25 -25.51
C PRO A 12 2.29 -13.19 -25.18
N ALA A 13 2.64 -12.38 -26.17
CA ALA A 13 3.57 -11.27 -26.01
C ALA A 13 3.07 -10.01 -26.73
N LEU A 14 3.39 -8.86 -26.13
CA LEU A 14 3.04 -7.54 -26.60
C LEU A 14 4.20 -7.00 -27.44
N ASP A 15 3.94 -6.59 -28.67
CA ASP A 15 4.94 -5.90 -29.50
C ASP A 15 5.15 -4.43 -29.07
N LEU A 16 6.12 -3.76 -29.69
CA LEU A 16 6.41 -2.34 -29.41
C LEU A 16 5.29 -1.39 -29.87
N GLN A 17 4.36 -1.85 -30.71
CA GLN A 17 3.19 -1.10 -31.19
C GLN A 17 1.97 -1.30 -30.28
N GLY A 18 2.03 -2.20 -29.30
CA GLY A 18 0.97 -2.49 -28.36
C GLY A 18 -0.03 -3.56 -28.84
N VAL A 19 0.32 -4.36 -29.84
CA VAL A 19 -0.49 -5.50 -30.30
C VAL A 19 -0.01 -6.78 -29.62
N THR A 20 -0.96 -7.55 -29.09
CA THR A 20 -0.68 -8.86 -28.49
C THR A 20 -0.84 -9.95 -29.54
N ASN A 21 0.19 -10.79 -29.69
CA ASN A 21 0.16 -12.00 -30.51
C ASN A 21 0.69 -13.20 -29.71
N GLU A 22 0.35 -14.42 -30.14
CA GLU A 22 0.91 -15.64 -29.58
C GLU A 22 2.13 -16.11 -30.39
N TYR A 23 3.19 -16.47 -29.69
CA TYR A 23 4.46 -16.93 -30.25
C TYR A 23 4.80 -18.33 -29.78
N SER A 24 5.56 -19.05 -30.59
CA SER A 24 6.28 -20.25 -30.17
C SER A 24 7.56 -19.87 -29.42
N ILE A 25 8.25 -20.81 -28.75
CA ILE A 25 9.53 -20.48 -28.09
C ILE A 25 10.56 -19.93 -29.09
N LEU A 26 10.68 -20.54 -30.27
CA LEU A 26 11.65 -20.11 -31.30
C LEU A 26 11.31 -18.72 -31.83
N SER A 27 10.07 -18.50 -32.28
CA SER A 27 9.65 -17.22 -32.83
C SER A 27 9.62 -16.09 -31.80
N LEU A 28 9.38 -16.40 -30.52
CA LEU A 28 9.45 -15.43 -29.43
C LEU A 28 10.89 -14.93 -29.20
N LEU A 29 11.86 -15.85 -29.14
CA LEU A 29 13.26 -15.50 -28.93
C LEU A 29 13.82 -14.72 -30.13
N GLU A 30 13.49 -15.13 -31.36
CA GLU A 30 13.83 -14.39 -32.58
C GLU A 30 13.20 -12.98 -32.61
N ALA A 31 11.94 -12.86 -32.19
CA ALA A 31 11.24 -11.58 -32.16
C ALA A 31 11.57 -10.73 -30.92
N ALA A 32 12.30 -11.24 -29.92
CA ALA A 32 12.50 -10.62 -28.62
C ALA A 32 12.93 -9.13 -28.65
N PRO A 33 13.80 -8.67 -29.58
CA PRO A 33 14.17 -7.25 -29.69
C PRO A 33 13.01 -6.34 -30.14
N LYS A 34 12.00 -6.91 -30.79
CA LYS A 34 10.78 -6.24 -31.31
C LYS A 34 9.57 -6.42 -30.40
N LEU A 35 9.72 -7.17 -29.31
CA LEU A 35 8.67 -7.40 -28.33
C LEU A 35 8.90 -6.54 -27.11
N LYS A 36 7.85 -5.88 -26.62
CA LYS A 36 7.91 -5.11 -25.39
C LYS A 36 8.06 -6.03 -24.17
N ARG A 37 7.21 -7.06 -24.07
CA ARG A 37 7.18 -8.02 -22.96
C ARG A 37 6.20 -9.16 -23.20
N ILE A 38 6.32 -10.21 -22.40
CA ILE A 38 5.30 -11.27 -22.25
C ILE A 38 4.10 -10.70 -21.47
N VAL A 39 2.88 -11.05 -21.86
CA VAL A 39 1.65 -10.56 -21.23
C VAL A 39 0.67 -11.68 -21.01
N HIS A 40 0.03 -11.73 -19.85
CA HIS A 40 -1.05 -12.67 -19.57
C HIS A 40 -1.97 -12.06 -18.52
N GLU A 41 -3.26 -12.42 -18.50
CA GLU A 41 -4.19 -11.98 -17.45
C GLU A 41 -3.80 -12.48 -16.04
N LYS A 42 -2.95 -13.51 -15.99
CA LYS A 42 -2.42 -14.13 -14.77
C LYS A 42 -0.91 -13.85 -14.68
N PRO A 43 -0.45 -13.00 -13.75
CA PRO A 43 0.97 -12.69 -13.55
C PRO A 43 1.84 -13.91 -13.26
N LEU A 44 1.27 -14.93 -12.61
CA LEU A 44 1.97 -16.20 -12.35
C LEU A 44 2.39 -16.91 -13.64
N VAL A 45 1.62 -16.77 -14.73
CA VAL A 45 1.98 -17.30 -16.05
C VAL A 45 3.19 -16.55 -16.60
N VAL A 46 3.18 -15.22 -16.52
CA VAL A 46 4.30 -14.39 -17.00
C VAL A 46 5.61 -14.77 -16.31
N ALA A 47 5.60 -14.84 -14.97
CA ALA A 47 6.76 -15.27 -14.18
C ALA A 47 7.22 -16.70 -14.54
N SER A 48 6.27 -17.61 -14.77
CA SER A 48 6.56 -19.00 -15.12
C SER A 48 7.22 -19.13 -16.50
N VAL A 49 6.73 -18.38 -17.50
CA VAL A 49 7.32 -18.37 -18.85
C VAL A 49 8.69 -17.72 -18.83
N GLN A 50 8.87 -16.58 -18.16
CA GLN A 50 10.18 -15.94 -18.03
C GLN A 50 11.21 -16.88 -17.39
N ARG A 51 10.84 -17.61 -16.33
CA ARG A 51 11.72 -18.62 -15.71
C ARG A 51 12.10 -19.74 -16.68
N LEU A 52 11.16 -20.22 -17.50
CA LEU A 52 11.45 -21.22 -18.53
C LEU A 52 12.44 -20.68 -19.57
N LEU A 53 12.24 -19.46 -20.06
CA LEU A 53 13.12 -18.84 -21.05
C LEU A 53 14.52 -18.60 -20.47
N LEU A 54 14.63 -18.15 -19.23
CA LEU A 54 15.91 -18.02 -18.53
C LEU A 54 16.62 -19.38 -18.40
N ALA A 55 15.90 -20.46 -18.08
CA ALA A 55 16.48 -21.80 -18.03
C ALA A 55 17.03 -22.25 -19.40
N ILE A 56 16.30 -21.93 -20.49
CA ILE A 56 16.78 -22.18 -21.86
C ILE A 56 18.04 -21.38 -22.15
N LEU A 57 18.10 -20.10 -21.77
CA LEU A 57 19.25 -19.24 -22.02
C LEU A 57 20.48 -19.67 -21.21
N TYR A 58 20.33 -19.91 -19.90
CA TYR A 58 21.42 -20.47 -19.09
C TYR A 58 21.94 -21.78 -19.67
N ARG A 59 21.05 -22.64 -20.15
CA ARG A 59 21.45 -23.92 -20.73
C ARG A 59 22.12 -23.77 -22.11
N SER A 60 21.67 -22.80 -22.90
CA SER A 60 22.22 -22.51 -24.23
C SER A 60 23.63 -21.93 -24.12
N TYR A 61 23.80 -20.92 -23.29
CA TYR A 61 25.07 -20.21 -23.12
C TYR A 61 26.05 -20.96 -22.20
N GLY A 62 25.57 -21.52 -21.09
CA GLY A 62 26.41 -21.95 -19.99
C GLY A 62 26.80 -20.76 -19.12
N TYR A 63 27.98 -20.84 -18.50
CA TYR A 63 28.59 -19.69 -17.84
C TYR A 63 29.15 -18.74 -18.90
N LEU A 64 28.75 -17.47 -18.84
CA LEU A 64 29.32 -16.40 -19.68
C LEU A 64 30.25 -15.57 -18.81
N GLU A 65 31.48 -15.37 -19.25
CA GLU A 65 32.35 -14.36 -18.67
C GLU A 65 31.77 -12.94 -18.90
N PRO A 66 32.12 -11.94 -18.07
CA PRO A 66 31.57 -10.58 -18.20
C PRO A 66 31.70 -10.00 -19.62
N ASP A 67 32.86 -10.15 -20.26
CA ASP A 67 33.09 -9.67 -21.63
C ASP A 67 32.18 -10.39 -22.66
N GLU A 68 31.94 -11.69 -22.49
CA GLU A 68 31.06 -12.47 -23.37
C GLU A 68 29.59 -12.06 -23.19
N TRP A 69 29.19 -11.79 -21.94
CA TRP A 69 27.86 -11.28 -21.63
C TRP A 69 27.64 -9.90 -22.29
N ASP A 70 28.63 -9.01 -22.18
CA ASP A 70 28.61 -7.69 -22.80
C ASP A 70 28.52 -7.74 -24.33
N GLU A 71 29.24 -8.67 -24.96
CA GLU A 71 29.17 -8.89 -26.42
C GLU A 71 27.76 -9.29 -26.86
N VAL A 72 27.14 -10.27 -26.16
CA VAL A 72 25.77 -10.70 -26.45
C VAL A 72 24.79 -9.54 -26.21
N PHE A 73 24.93 -8.82 -25.10
CA PHE A 73 24.04 -7.70 -24.79
C PHE A 73 24.14 -6.57 -25.82
N ALA A 74 25.35 -6.24 -26.27
CA ALA A 74 25.61 -5.22 -27.27
C ALA A 74 25.09 -5.58 -28.66
N ALA A 75 25.06 -6.88 -29.01
CA ALA A 75 24.46 -7.35 -30.26
C ALA A 75 22.95 -7.05 -30.34
N GLY A 76 22.26 -7.00 -29.20
CA GLY A 76 20.84 -6.61 -29.12
C GLY A 76 19.85 -7.69 -29.56
N GLU A 77 20.33 -8.91 -29.84
CA GLU A 77 19.55 -10.08 -30.22
C GLU A 77 20.22 -11.38 -29.75
N PHE A 78 19.46 -12.48 -29.66
CA PHE A 78 20.03 -13.79 -29.32
C PHE A 78 20.72 -14.41 -30.54
N ASP A 79 21.91 -14.95 -30.32
CA ASP A 79 22.75 -15.48 -31.40
C ASP A 79 22.36 -16.90 -31.86
N GLU A 80 23.15 -17.44 -32.80
CA GLU A 80 22.94 -18.78 -33.34
C GLU A 80 23.10 -19.88 -32.28
N GLN A 81 23.80 -19.64 -31.16
CA GLN A 81 24.01 -20.64 -30.11
C GLN A 81 22.69 -21.05 -29.45
N VAL A 82 21.81 -20.08 -29.19
CA VAL A 82 20.48 -20.33 -28.62
C VAL A 82 19.61 -21.14 -29.59
N SER A 83 19.55 -20.71 -30.85
CA SER A 83 18.74 -21.40 -31.88
C SER A 83 19.29 -22.81 -32.18
N SER A 84 20.60 -22.98 -32.21
CA SER A 84 21.29 -24.27 -32.38
C SER A 84 21.01 -25.22 -31.23
N TYR A 85 20.99 -24.72 -29.99
CA TYR A 85 20.64 -25.53 -28.83
C TYR A 85 19.19 -26.04 -28.92
N LEU A 86 18.24 -25.16 -29.22
CA LEU A 86 16.83 -25.51 -29.37
C LEU A 86 16.57 -26.43 -30.58
N GLY A 87 17.38 -26.32 -31.63
CA GLY A 87 17.37 -27.23 -32.79
C GLY A 87 18.10 -28.56 -32.57
N SER A 88 18.76 -28.75 -31.43
CA SER A 88 19.56 -29.94 -31.16
C SER A 88 18.70 -31.17 -30.80
N PRO A 89 19.23 -32.41 -30.94
CA PRO A 89 18.53 -33.63 -30.49
C PRO A 89 18.19 -33.68 -28.99
N LYS A 90 18.76 -32.78 -28.20
CA LYS A 90 18.43 -32.64 -26.77
C LYS A 90 17.07 -31.98 -26.53
N CYS A 91 16.61 -31.17 -27.48
CA CYS A 91 15.37 -30.39 -27.38
C CYS A 91 14.30 -30.90 -28.34
N VAL A 92 14.71 -31.26 -29.57
CA VAL A 92 13.82 -31.83 -30.58
C VAL A 92 13.12 -33.08 -30.01
N GLU A 93 11.80 -33.17 -30.18
CA GLU A 93 10.89 -34.19 -29.60
C GLU A 93 10.67 -34.14 -28.08
N ARG A 94 11.38 -33.29 -27.32
CA ARG A 94 11.21 -33.15 -25.86
C ARG A 94 10.27 -32.01 -25.44
N PHE A 95 9.90 -31.16 -26.40
CA PHE A 95 8.98 -30.03 -26.21
C PHE A 95 7.55 -30.30 -26.72
N ASP A 96 7.24 -31.53 -27.12
CA ASP A 96 5.85 -31.93 -27.42
C ASP A 96 5.07 -32.15 -26.12
N LEU A 97 4.01 -31.36 -25.92
CA LEU A 97 3.16 -31.40 -24.74
C LEU A 97 2.48 -32.76 -24.54
N PHE A 98 2.16 -33.46 -25.63
CA PHE A 98 1.39 -34.70 -25.60
C PHE A 98 2.19 -35.93 -25.99
N SER A 99 3.51 -35.81 -26.11
CA SER A 99 4.39 -36.94 -26.42
C SER A 99 4.14 -38.12 -25.48
N GLU A 100 4.11 -39.33 -26.03
CA GLU A 100 3.90 -40.56 -25.27
C GLU A 100 5.12 -40.89 -24.41
N THR A 101 6.30 -40.63 -24.94
CA THR A 101 7.59 -40.98 -24.34
C THR A 101 8.24 -39.81 -23.61
N ASN A 102 8.11 -38.59 -24.13
CA ASN A 102 8.81 -37.41 -23.63
C ASN A 102 7.88 -36.19 -23.52
N PRO A 103 6.76 -36.28 -22.79
CA PRO A 103 5.86 -35.15 -22.67
C PRO A 103 6.53 -33.99 -21.94
N PHE A 104 6.52 -32.82 -22.57
CA PHE A 104 7.15 -31.63 -22.02
C PHE A 104 6.70 -31.39 -20.57
N PHE A 105 7.70 -31.26 -19.68
CA PHE A 105 7.54 -30.96 -18.25
C PHE A 105 6.62 -31.89 -17.43
N GLN A 106 6.31 -33.05 -17.99
CA GLN A 106 5.42 -34.06 -17.43
C GLN A 106 6.20 -35.33 -17.13
N THR A 107 5.49 -36.34 -16.63
CA THR A 107 6.06 -37.69 -16.44
C THR A 107 5.39 -38.66 -17.40
N ALA A 108 6.18 -39.21 -18.32
CA ALA A 108 5.73 -40.21 -19.28
C ALA A 108 5.14 -41.44 -18.56
N ASN A 109 4.08 -42.01 -19.12
CA ASN A 109 3.40 -43.21 -18.58
C ASN A 109 2.90 -43.10 -17.13
N PHE A 110 2.87 -41.89 -16.55
CA PHE A 110 2.47 -41.69 -15.16
C PHE A 110 0.97 -41.92 -14.97
N THR A 111 0.63 -42.86 -14.09
CA THR A 111 -0.76 -43.21 -13.73
C THR A 111 -0.92 -43.37 -12.23
N LYS A 112 -2.10 -43.01 -11.71
CA LYS A 112 -2.45 -43.24 -10.30
C LYS A 112 -2.92 -44.67 -10.09
N GLU A 113 -2.70 -45.20 -8.87
CA GLU A 113 -3.36 -46.46 -8.48
C GLU A 113 -4.88 -46.34 -8.68
N LYS A 114 -5.50 -47.41 -9.20
CA LYS A 114 -6.93 -47.47 -9.56
C LYS A 114 -7.36 -46.46 -10.65
N GLY A 115 -6.43 -45.83 -11.35
CA GLY A 115 -6.73 -44.94 -12.48
C GLY A 115 -7.42 -43.62 -12.07
N VAL A 116 -7.31 -43.21 -10.81
CA VAL A 116 -7.95 -41.97 -10.33
C VAL A 116 -7.33 -40.75 -11.01
N THR A 117 -8.15 -40.00 -11.74
CA THR A 117 -7.74 -38.75 -12.41
C THR A 117 -8.19 -37.52 -11.63
N THR A 118 -7.47 -36.43 -11.81
CA THR A 118 -7.73 -35.10 -11.22
C THR A 118 -8.23 -34.15 -12.32
N SER A 119 -9.04 -33.15 -11.96
CA SER A 119 -9.44 -32.10 -12.89
C SER A 119 -8.25 -31.24 -13.30
N VAL A 120 -8.20 -30.82 -14.56
CA VAL A 120 -7.18 -29.89 -15.07
C VAL A 120 -7.15 -28.57 -14.30
N LYS A 121 -8.26 -28.18 -13.66
CA LYS A 121 -8.35 -26.99 -12.78
C LYS A 121 -7.23 -26.94 -11.74
N LYS A 122 -6.75 -28.11 -11.28
CA LYS A 122 -5.68 -28.19 -10.27
C LYS A 122 -4.33 -27.65 -10.74
N LEU A 123 -4.14 -27.42 -12.04
CA LEU A 123 -2.92 -26.78 -12.58
C LEU A 123 -2.79 -25.31 -12.14
N SER A 124 -3.90 -24.62 -11.90
CA SER A 124 -3.89 -23.20 -11.58
C SER A 124 -4.45 -22.90 -10.19
N PRO A 125 -3.76 -22.12 -9.33
CA PRO A 125 -4.21 -21.82 -7.98
C PRO A 125 -5.56 -21.09 -7.91
N ASP A 126 -5.97 -20.39 -8.96
CA ASP A 126 -7.20 -19.61 -9.01
C ASP A 126 -8.45 -20.46 -9.23
N LEU A 127 -8.28 -21.63 -9.85
CA LEU A 127 -9.39 -22.50 -10.17
C LEU A 127 -9.72 -23.39 -8.97
N ALA A 128 -10.94 -23.25 -8.45
CA ALA A 128 -11.40 -24.13 -7.39
C ALA A 128 -11.48 -25.58 -7.89
N SER A 129 -10.94 -26.50 -7.08
CA SER A 129 -11.01 -27.94 -7.32
C SER A 129 -11.05 -28.69 -5.98
N GLY A 130 -11.96 -29.65 -5.86
CA GLY A 130 -12.19 -30.43 -4.65
C GLY A 130 -12.73 -29.56 -3.52
N ASN A 131 -12.10 -29.62 -2.35
CA ASN A 131 -12.55 -28.90 -1.16
C ASN A 131 -12.04 -27.45 -1.09
N ASN A 132 -11.42 -26.93 -2.15
CA ASN A 132 -10.96 -25.54 -2.23
C ASN A 132 -12.16 -24.59 -2.28
N LYS A 133 -12.02 -23.40 -1.68
CA LYS A 133 -13.05 -22.35 -1.76
C LYS A 133 -13.15 -21.81 -3.19
N THR A 134 -14.37 -21.62 -3.68
CA THR A 134 -14.67 -20.89 -4.93
C THR A 134 -14.52 -19.39 -4.68
N LEU A 135 -13.29 -18.87 -4.81
CA LEU A 135 -12.97 -17.46 -4.56
C LEU A 135 -12.99 -16.61 -5.84
N PHE A 136 -12.39 -17.10 -6.93
CA PHE A 136 -12.21 -16.34 -8.17
C PHE A 136 -13.09 -16.81 -9.32
N ASN A 137 -13.70 -17.98 -9.18
CA ASN A 137 -14.62 -18.53 -10.15
C ASN A 137 -15.77 -19.29 -9.49
N HIS A 138 -16.90 -19.38 -10.20
CA HIS A 138 -18.09 -20.12 -9.77
C HIS A 138 -18.24 -21.47 -10.49
N ILE A 139 -17.14 -21.99 -11.06
CA ILE A 139 -17.16 -23.23 -11.83
C ILE A 139 -17.11 -24.40 -10.86
N ALA A 140 -18.27 -24.99 -10.59
CA ALA A 140 -18.37 -26.19 -9.76
C ALA A 140 -17.60 -27.39 -10.36
N ASP A 141 -17.20 -28.34 -9.52
CA ASP A 141 -16.46 -29.53 -9.94
C ASP A 141 -17.25 -30.44 -10.87
N ASN A 142 -18.59 -30.35 -10.86
CA ASN A 142 -19.47 -31.10 -11.75
C ASN A 142 -19.68 -30.42 -13.13
N HIS A 143 -19.12 -29.23 -13.35
CA HIS A 143 -19.17 -28.56 -14.65
C HIS A 143 -18.04 -29.06 -15.55
N GLU A 144 -18.34 -29.35 -16.82
CA GLU A 144 -17.31 -29.68 -17.80
C GLU A 144 -16.39 -28.49 -18.00
N PHE A 145 -15.11 -28.69 -17.69
CA PHE A 145 -14.07 -27.68 -17.84
C PHE A 145 -12.86 -28.34 -18.49
N SER A 146 -12.43 -27.78 -19.63
CA SER A 146 -11.21 -28.16 -20.32
C SER A 146 -10.41 -26.91 -20.67
N LEU A 147 -9.10 -27.09 -20.81
CA LEU A 147 -8.18 -26.06 -21.31
C LEU A 147 -7.74 -26.44 -22.73
N PRO A 148 -7.65 -25.50 -23.67
CA PRO A 148 -6.95 -25.75 -24.93
C PRO A 148 -5.46 -26.02 -24.68
N ALA A 149 -4.76 -26.62 -25.66
CA ALA A 149 -3.39 -27.08 -25.49
C ALA A 149 -2.39 -25.96 -25.12
N ASN A 150 -2.51 -24.78 -25.73
CA ASN A 150 -1.73 -23.58 -25.39
C ASN A 150 -1.89 -23.22 -23.90
N GLU A 151 -3.13 -23.09 -23.43
CA GLU A 151 -3.42 -22.73 -22.04
C GLU A 151 -3.01 -23.85 -21.07
N ALA A 152 -3.18 -25.11 -21.45
CA ALA A 152 -2.72 -26.25 -20.66
C ALA A 152 -1.19 -26.24 -20.47
N ALA A 153 -0.42 -25.82 -21.47
CA ALA A 153 1.03 -25.65 -21.36
C ALA A 153 1.41 -24.50 -20.41
N LEU A 154 0.75 -23.33 -20.52
CA LEU A 154 0.96 -22.20 -19.61
C LEU A 154 0.64 -22.59 -18.15
N GLN A 155 -0.50 -23.23 -17.93
CA GLN A 155 -0.92 -23.65 -16.59
C GLN A 155 -0.10 -24.82 -16.04
N LEU A 156 0.49 -25.67 -16.91
CA LEU A 156 1.45 -26.67 -16.48
C LEU A 156 2.69 -26.03 -15.86
N LEU A 157 3.22 -24.94 -16.43
CA LEU A 157 4.33 -24.22 -15.83
C LEU A 157 3.95 -23.62 -14.47
N VAL A 158 2.79 -22.94 -14.39
CA VAL A 158 2.26 -22.41 -13.13
C VAL A 158 2.13 -23.51 -12.08
N CYS A 159 1.66 -24.69 -12.48
CA CYS A 159 1.55 -25.84 -11.61
C CYS A 159 2.92 -26.28 -11.06
N GLN A 160 3.96 -26.31 -11.89
CA GLN A 160 5.30 -26.71 -11.44
C GLN A 160 5.93 -25.67 -10.50
N TYR A 161 5.61 -24.38 -10.66
CA TYR A 161 6.28 -23.31 -9.92
C TYR A 161 5.52 -22.72 -8.74
N PHE A 162 4.18 -22.69 -8.79
CA PHE A 162 3.32 -22.02 -7.80
C PHE A 162 2.33 -22.95 -7.08
N SER A 163 2.41 -24.27 -7.27
CA SER A 163 1.55 -25.20 -6.52
C SER A 163 1.78 -25.11 -5.01
N LEU A 164 0.71 -24.82 -4.28
CA LEU A 164 0.73 -24.83 -2.81
C LEU A 164 0.88 -26.25 -2.26
N GLY A 165 1.57 -26.35 -1.13
CA GLY A 165 1.64 -27.57 -0.32
C GLY A 165 0.42 -27.75 0.58
N GLY A 166 0.36 -28.90 1.24
CA GLY A 166 -0.74 -29.31 2.12
C GLY A 166 -1.66 -30.34 1.46
N GLY A 167 -1.94 -31.42 2.18
CA GLY A 167 -2.75 -32.54 1.71
C GLY A 167 -1.94 -33.77 1.31
N VAL A 168 -2.65 -34.87 1.08
CA VAL A 168 -2.08 -36.18 0.74
C VAL A 168 -2.04 -36.33 -0.78
N SER A 169 -0.88 -36.71 -1.32
CA SER A 169 -0.69 -36.96 -2.76
C SER A 169 -1.28 -38.31 -3.21
N GLY A 170 -1.30 -39.30 -2.31
CA GLY A 170 -1.72 -40.68 -2.59
C GLY A 170 -0.62 -41.49 -3.28
N SER A 171 -1.01 -42.56 -3.98
CA SER A 171 -0.04 -43.49 -4.62
C SER A 171 -0.14 -43.48 -6.15
N SER A 172 0.94 -43.83 -6.84
CA SER A 172 1.00 -44.06 -8.28
C SER A 172 1.46 -45.48 -8.59
N VAL A 173 1.18 -45.95 -9.80
CA VAL A 173 1.64 -47.26 -10.27
C VAL A 173 3.17 -47.28 -10.39
N GLN A 174 3.77 -46.17 -10.84
CA GLN A 174 5.20 -46.09 -11.14
C GLN A 174 6.08 -45.91 -9.89
N PHE A 175 5.61 -45.16 -8.89
CA PHE A 175 6.43 -44.79 -7.72
C PHE A 175 5.85 -45.24 -6.38
N GLY A 176 4.70 -45.92 -6.38
CA GLY A 176 4.01 -46.29 -5.15
C GLY A 176 3.55 -45.05 -4.38
N LYS A 177 3.74 -45.06 -3.05
CA LYS A 177 3.26 -43.99 -2.17
C LYS A 177 4.09 -42.71 -2.32
N HIS A 178 3.44 -41.60 -2.68
CA HIS A 178 4.08 -40.29 -2.72
C HIS A 178 4.06 -39.60 -1.35
N PRO A 179 5.01 -38.69 -1.07
CA PRO A 179 4.96 -37.82 0.09
C PRO A 179 3.78 -36.84 0.02
N ASN A 180 3.53 -36.15 1.12
CA ASN A 180 2.55 -35.07 1.18
C ASN A 180 2.94 -33.92 0.26
N LEU A 181 1.94 -33.16 -0.19
CA LEU A 181 2.18 -32.02 -1.08
C LEU A 181 3.01 -30.96 -0.36
N THR A 182 4.08 -30.50 -0.98
CA THR A 182 4.92 -29.38 -0.50
C THR A 182 4.81 -28.19 -1.45
N ASN A 183 5.12 -27.00 -0.96
CA ASN A 183 5.17 -25.82 -1.81
C ASN A 183 6.16 -26.02 -2.97
N ALA A 184 5.78 -25.53 -4.15
CA ALA A 184 6.65 -25.40 -5.30
C ALA A 184 7.65 -24.24 -5.14
N PRO A 185 8.70 -24.13 -5.99
CA PRO A 185 9.81 -23.20 -5.77
C PRO A 185 9.43 -21.72 -5.63
N LEU A 186 8.46 -21.24 -6.40
CA LEU A 186 8.10 -19.81 -6.42
C LEU A 186 6.98 -19.46 -5.42
N VAL A 187 6.65 -20.35 -4.49
CA VAL A 187 5.68 -20.05 -3.43
C VAL A 187 6.36 -19.37 -2.24
N GLY A 188 5.81 -18.24 -1.81
CA GLY A 188 6.18 -17.59 -0.55
C GLY A 188 7.09 -16.38 -0.68
N GLY A 189 7.37 -15.92 -1.90
CA GLY A 189 8.03 -14.66 -2.19
C GLY A 189 7.51 -14.04 -3.50
N ALA A 190 7.96 -12.82 -3.79
CA ALA A 190 7.71 -12.15 -5.06
C ALA A 190 8.86 -12.45 -6.03
N VAL A 191 8.53 -12.93 -7.23
CA VAL A 191 9.45 -12.99 -8.38
C VAL A 191 9.69 -11.58 -8.85
N VAL A 192 10.95 -11.19 -8.95
CA VAL A 192 11.40 -9.85 -9.34
C VAL A 192 12.21 -9.95 -10.62
N MET A 193 11.77 -9.21 -11.64
CA MET A 193 12.41 -9.15 -12.95
C MET A 193 12.75 -7.70 -13.30
N VAL A 194 13.98 -7.47 -13.74
CA VAL A 194 14.37 -6.19 -14.36
C VAL A 194 13.80 -6.14 -15.78
N GLU A 195 12.89 -5.19 -16.06
CA GLU A 195 12.34 -4.95 -17.39
C GLU A 195 13.19 -3.89 -18.11
N GLY A 196 13.72 -4.25 -19.30
CA GLY A 196 14.34 -3.32 -20.24
C GLY A 196 13.32 -2.66 -21.18
N GLU A 197 13.78 -2.10 -22.29
CA GLU A 197 12.93 -1.50 -23.33
C GLU A 197 12.25 -2.55 -24.22
N ASN A 198 12.82 -3.76 -24.29
CA ASN A 198 12.29 -4.91 -25.01
C ASN A 198 12.52 -6.23 -24.24
N LEU A 199 11.97 -7.33 -24.76
CA LEU A 199 12.03 -8.64 -24.15
C LEU A 199 13.45 -9.23 -24.16
N PHE A 200 14.26 -8.95 -25.19
CA PHE A 200 15.65 -9.37 -25.23
C PHE A 200 16.45 -8.79 -24.05
N GLN A 201 16.39 -7.46 -23.89
CA GLN A 201 17.03 -6.76 -22.77
C GLN A 201 16.50 -7.28 -21.43
N THR A 202 15.18 -7.48 -21.31
CA THR A 202 14.57 -8.03 -20.10
C THR A 202 15.14 -9.40 -19.74
N LEU A 203 15.30 -10.30 -20.70
CA LEU A 203 15.85 -11.63 -20.43
C LEU A 203 17.35 -11.57 -20.10
N MET A 204 18.15 -10.80 -20.85
CA MET A 204 19.58 -10.64 -20.58
C MET A 204 19.86 -10.00 -19.21
N LEU A 205 19.14 -8.93 -18.86
CA LEU A 205 19.27 -8.23 -17.57
C LEU A 205 18.91 -9.11 -16.35
N ASN A 206 18.28 -10.26 -16.56
CA ASN A 206 17.98 -11.25 -15.52
C ASN A 206 18.75 -12.56 -15.69
N LEU A 207 19.69 -12.62 -16.63
CA LEU A 207 20.61 -13.73 -16.86
C LEU A 207 21.90 -13.51 -16.07
N HIS A 208 21.78 -13.44 -14.73
CA HIS A 208 22.92 -13.25 -13.83
C HIS A 208 23.66 -14.57 -13.61
N MET A 209 24.97 -14.59 -13.85
CA MET A 209 25.77 -15.79 -13.65
C MET A 209 25.91 -16.11 -12.15
N PRO A 210 25.68 -17.37 -11.72
CA PRO A 210 25.81 -17.74 -10.33
C PRO A 210 27.27 -17.69 -9.89
N LYS A 211 27.55 -17.24 -8.67
CA LYS A 211 28.91 -17.23 -8.10
C LYS A 211 29.61 -18.60 -8.10
N ASN A 212 28.83 -19.68 -8.07
CA ASN A 212 29.35 -21.03 -8.23
C ASN A 212 29.15 -21.48 -9.70
N GLU A 213 30.21 -21.41 -10.49
CA GLU A 213 30.24 -21.82 -11.90
C GLU A 213 29.80 -23.28 -12.10
N GLU A 214 30.05 -24.17 -11.12
CA GLU A 214 29.66 -25.58 -11.19
C GLU A 214 28.14 -25.77 -11.32
N TRP A 215 27.34 -24.77 -10.92
CA TRP A 215 25.89 -24.80 -11.11
C TRP A 215 25.49 -24.70 -12.57
N LEU A 216 26.38 -24.26 -13.47
CA LEU A 216 26.15 -24.22 -14.92
C LEU A 216 27.06 -25.20 -15.68
N GLU A 217 27.70 -26.16 -14.99
CA GLU A 217 28.53 -27.18 -15.61
C GLU A 217 27.71 -28.03 -16.58
N ARG A 218 28.08 -27.97 -17.87
CA ARG A 218 27.24 -28.50 -18.96
C ARG A 218 26.97 -30.01 -18.85
N LYS A 219 27.90 -30.75 -18.25
CA LYS A 219 27.79 -32.21 -18.10
C LYS A 219 26.81 -32.63 -17.01
N THR A 220 26.68 -31.84 -15.95
CA THR A 220 25.87 -32.18 -14.77
C THR A 220 24.58 -31.41 -14.74
N ASP A 221 24.59 -30.12 -15.03
CA ASP A 221 23.40 -29.29 -15.07
C ASP A 221 22.52 -29.68 -16.27
N LEU A 222 21.35 -30.24 -15.99
CA LEU A 222 20.45 -30.78 -16.99
C LEU A 222 19.03 -30.29 -16.69
N PRO A 223 18.44 -29.45 -17.55
CA PRO A 223 17.03 -29.09 -17.38
C PRO A 223 16.16 -30.32 -17.61
N VAL A 224 14.94 -30.28 -17.09
CA VAL A 224 13.99 -31.40 -17.05
C VAL A 224 13.79 -32.14 -18.38
N TRP A 225 13.91 -31.45 -19.52
CA TRP A 225 13.72 -32.03 -20.86
C TRP A 225 14.95 -32.79 -21.38
N GLU A 226 16.14 -32.53 -20.84
CA GLU A 226 17.36 -33.30 -21.13
C GLU A 226 17.51 -34.55 -20.25
N GLN A 227 16.65 -34.70 -19.24
CA GLN A 227 16.71 -35.82 -18.30
C GLN A 227 15.99 -37.05 -18.86
N ASN A 228 16.67 -38.20 -18.87
CA ASN A 228 16.11 -39.44 -19.41
C ASN A 228 15.29 -40.24 -18.39
N GLU A 229 15.67 -40.19 -17.11
CA GLU A 229 15.02 -40.97 -16.07
C GLU A 229 13.96 -40.12 -15.34
N PRO A 230 12.73 -40.62 -15.17
CA PRO A 230 11.73 -39.93 -14.39
C PRO A 230 12.14 -39.93 -12.92
N GLU A 231 12.03 -38.77 -12.28
CA GLU A 231 12.55 -38.57 -10.93
C GLU A 231 11.69 -39.28 -9.90
N GLN A 232 12.32 -39.89 -8.89
CA GLN A 232 11.60 -40.41 -7.73
C GLN A 232 10.99 -39.26 -6.92
N PRO A 233 9.77 -39.40 -6.35
CA PRO A 233 9.10 -38.34 -5.60
C PRO A 233 9.68 -38.21 -4.18
N GLN A 234 10.97 -37.98 -4.06
CA GLN A 234 11.71 -37.81 -2.80
C GLN A 234 12.75 -36.69 -2.94
N ALA A 235 13.24 -36.19 -1.81
CA ALA A 235 14.28 -35.17 -1.83
C ALA A 235 15.54 -35.70 -2.52
N ARG A 236 16.12 -34.88 -3.41
CA ARG A 236 17.40 -35.10 -4.06
C ARG A 236 18.14 -33.78 -4.17
N GLU A 237 19.44 -33.87 -4.38
CA GLU A 237 20.26 -32.70 -4.69
C GLU A 237 19.94 -32.19 -6.10
N MET A 238 20.07 -30.87 -6.30
CA MET A 238 20.00 -30.27 -7.63
C MET A 238 21.23 -30.65 -8.45
N ARG A 239 21.06 -30.88 -9.76
CA ARG A 239 22.20 -31.14 -10.64
C ARG A 239 22.91 -29.87 -11.13
N GLY A 240 22.23 -28.73 -11.01
CA GLY A 240 22.68 -27.41 -11.41
C GLY A 240 21.51 -26.42 -11.48
N LEU A 241 21.77 -25.21 -11.95
CA LEU A 241 20.82 -24.11 -11.97
C LEU A 241 19.68 -24.37 -12.98
N SER A 242 19.94 -24.84 -14.20
CA SER A 242 18.87 -25.11 -15.16
C SER A 242 17.96 -26.28 -14.71
N ASP A 243 18.50 -27.28 -14.01
CA ASP A 243 17.70 -28.30 -13.30
C ASP A 243 16.75 -27.66 -12.26
N TYR A 244 17.26 -26.74 -11.44
CA TYR A 244 16.43 -26.04 -10.45
C TYR A 244 15.42 -25.06 -11.05
N LEU A 245 15.79 -24.34 -12.11
CA LEU A 245 14.86 -23.47 -12.83
C LEU A 245 13.74 -24.28 -13.49
N THR A 246 14.01 -25.55 -13.78
CA THR A 246 13.03 -26.48 -14.35
C THR A 246 12.60 -27.58 -13.37
N TRP A 247 12.57 -27.27 -12.06
CA TRP A 247 12.25 -28.24 -11.03
C TRP A 247 10.85 -28.86 -11.19
N ARG A 248 10.79 -30.19 -11.30
CA ARG A 248 9.52 -30.93 -11.43
C ARG A 248 8.84 -31.14 -10.06
N ALA A 249 8.28 -30.07 -9.50
CA ALA A 249 7.61 -30.11 -8.19
C ALA A 249 6.36 -31.02 -8.16
N ARG A 250 5.77 -31.34 -9.32
CA ARG A 250 4.60 -32.21 -9.48
C ARG A 250 4.84 -33.23 -10.58
N HIS A 251 4.44 -34.48 -10.32
CA HIS A 251 4.21 -35.44 -11.40
C HIS A 251 2.84 -35.15 -12.00
N VAL A 252 2.84 -34.75 -13.26
CA VAL A 252 1.65 -34.47 -14.05
C VAL A 252 1.69 -35.31 -15.32
N ARG A 253 0.53 -35.84 -15.71
CA ARG A 253 0.30 -36.40 -17.04
C ARG A 253 -1.05 -35.94 -17.55
N LEU A 254 -1.04 -35.04 -18.53
CA LEU A 254 -2.24 -34.51 -19.16
C LEU A 254 -2.91 -35.60 -20.01
N LEU A 255 -4.24 -35.61 -20.03
CA LEU A 255 -5.05 -36.54 -20.83
C LEU A 255 -5.77 -35.75 -21.91
N PRO A 256 -5.19 -35.62 -23.13
CA PRO A 256 -5.79 -34.87 -24.21
C PRO A 256 -7.07 -35.55 -24.71
N GLN A 257 -8.07 -34.73 -25.02
CA GLN A 257 -9.27 -35.13 -25.74
C GLN A 257 -8.99 -35.16 -27.25
N LYS A 258 -9.97 -35.60 -28.05
CA LYS A 258 -9.82 -35.71 -29.51
C LYS A 258 -9.57 -34.36 -30.20
N ASP A 259 -10.05 -33.27 -29.63
CA ASP A 259 -9.89 -31.90 -30.11
C ASP A 259 -8.62 -31.21 -29.58
N GLY A 260 -7.84 -31.89 -28.74
CA GLY A 260 -6.61 -31.38 -28.13
C GLY A 260 -6.81 -30.60 -26.84
N SER A 261 -8.05 -30.39 -26.41
CA SER A 261 -8.33 -29.84 -25.10
C SER A 261 -8.02 -30.86 -23.98
N VAL A 262 -7.76 -30.38 -22.77
CA VAL A 262 -7.43 -31.21 -21.61
C VAL A 262 -8.41 -30.90 -20.49
N ALA A 263 -9.20 -31.90 -20.08
CA ALA A 263 -10.11 -31.77 -18.93
C ALA A 263 -9.59 -32.49 -17.67
N ARG A 264 -8.77 -33.53 -17.87
CA ARG A 264 -8.35 -34.47 -16.82
C ARG A 264 -6.85 -34.72 -16.93
N MET A 265 -6.25 -35.07 -15.79
CA MET A 265 -4.84 -35.44 -15.70
C MET A 265 -4.59 -36.44 -14.59
N PHE A 266 -3.45 -37.13 -14.62
CA PHE A 266 -2.88 -37.72 -13.41
C PHE A 266 -2.01 -36.68 -12.71
N PHE A 267 -2.08 -36.66 -11.37
CA PHE A 267 -1.43 -35.65 -10.54
C PHE A 267 -0.93 -36.26 -9.24
N ALA A 268 0.31 -35.92 -8.86
CA ALA A 268 0.90 -36.25 -7.58
C ALA A 268 2.05 -35.29 -7.23
N GLN A 269 2.44 -35.27 -5.96
CA GLN A 269 3.70 -34.70 -5.50
C GLN A 269 4.88 -35.28 -6.28
N GLY A 270 5.68 -34.41 -6.89
CA GLY A 270 6.98 -34.73 -7.47
C GLY A 270 8.09 -34.44 -6.46
N LEU A 271 9.09 -33.67 -6.89
CA LEU A 271 10.22 -33.34 -6.04
C LEU A 271 9.87 -32.29 -4.98
N PRO A 272 10.22 -32.50 -3.69
CA PRO A 272 10.33 -31.41 -2.72
C PRO A 272 11.40 -30.39 -3.16
N ASN A 273 11.30 -29.14 -2.73
CA ASN A 273 12.34 -28.14 -3.04
C ASN A 273 13.70 -28.60 -2.48
N PRO A 274 14.81 -28.42 -3.23
CA PRO A 274 16.15 -28.81 -2.80
C PRO A 274 16.60 -27.94 -1.62
N LYS A 275 17.50 -28.46 -0.79
CA LYS A 275 17.99 -27.74 0.40
C LYS A 275 19.06 -26.71 0.04
N GLU A 276 19.77 -26.95 -1.03
CA GLU A 276 20.88 -26.14 -1.53
C GLU A 276 20.41 -24.77 -2.02
N MET A 277 19.14 -24.67 -2.46
CA MET A 277 18.50 -23.41 -2.82
C MET A 277 17.67 -22.87 -1.66
N GLU A 278 18.36 -22.41 -0.61
CA GLU A 278 17.71 -21.70 0.50
C GLU A 278 17.09 -20.36 0.04
N GLN A 279 17.67 -19.76 -1.00
CA GLN A 279 17.27 -18.48 -1.57
C GLN A 279 16.98 -18.67 -3.06
N GLU A 280 15.77 -18.33 -3.47
CA GLU A 280 15.36 -18.30 -4.87
C GLU A 280 16.03 -17.09 -5.55
N PRO A 281 16.79 -17.28 -6.65
CA PRO A 281 17.54 -16.20 -7.29
C PRO A 281 16.70 -15.01 -7.72
N TYR A 282 15.44 -15.22 -8.09
CA TYR A 282 14.55 -14.13 -8.52
C TYR A 282 13.73 -13.54 -7.38
N PHE A 283 14.00 -13.89 -6.12
CA PHE A 283 13.39 -13.25 -4.96
C PHE A 283 14.32 -12.22 -4.32
N ALA A 284 13.74 -11.19 -3.74
CA ALA A 284 14.42 -10.34 -2.78
C ALA A 284 14.22 -10.88 -1.36
N TYR A 285 15.23 -10.74 -0.49
CA TYR A 285 15.15 -11.11 0.91
C TYR A 285 15.54 -9.96 1.84
N TYR A 286 15.08 -10.02 3.08
CA TYR A 286 15.44 -9.08 4.14
C TYR A 286 15.63 -9.79 5.48
N PHE A 287 16.39 -9.17 6.38
CA PHE A 287 16.48 -9.61 7.76
C PHE A 287 15.31 -9.05 8.58
N ASN A 288 14.59 -9.94 9.27
CA ASN A 288 13.60 -9.50 10.25
C ASN A 288 14.29 -9.08 11.57
N LYS A 289 13.50 -8.71 12.59
CA LYS A 289 13.99 -8.31 13.92
C LYS A 289 14.74 -9.41 14.68
N GLU A 290 14.65 -10.66 14.24
CA GLU A 290 15.34 -11.81 14.82
C GLU A 290 16.55 -12.26 13.96
N ASP A 291 16.97 -11.44 12.99
CA ASP A 291 17.98 -11.74 11.95
C ASP A 291 17.68 -13.02 11.14
N LYS A 292 16.41 -13.38 10.98
CA LYS A 292 16.00 -14.42 10.03
C LYS A 292 15.80 -13.81 8.65
N LYS A 293 16.38 -14.44 7.64
CA LYS A 293 16.18 -14.11 6.23
C LYS A 293 14.76 -14.50 5.83
N LEU A 294 13.98 -13.52 5.39
CA LEU A 294 12.62 -13.73 4.89
C LEU A 294 12.51 -13.18 3.48
N PRO A 295 11.82 -13.89 2.57
CA PRO A 295 11.55 -13.37 1.24
C PRO A 295 10.58 -12.19 1.34
N VAL A 296 10.77 -11.20 0.46
CA VAL A 296 9.80 -10.13 0.27
C VAL A 296 8.55 -10.73 -0.37
N ARG A 297 7.37 -10.35 0.16
CA ARG A 297 6.06 -10.85 -0.28
C ARG A 297 5.16 -9.71 -0.72
N LEU A 298 4.32 -9.98 -1.70
CA LEU A 298 3.21 -9.12 -2.08
C LEU A 298 2.00 -9.45 -1.19
N SER A 299 1.29 -8.42 -0.73
CA SER A 299 0.07 -8.58 0.04
C SER A 299 -0.92 -7.45 -0.21
N PHE A 300 -2.22 -7.76 -0.08
CA PHE A 300 -3.27 -6.75 -0.26
C PHE A 300 -3.20 -5.63 0.79
N GLU A 301 -2.70 -5.94 1.98
CA GLU A 301 -2.70 -5.01 3.13
C GLU A 301 -1.50 -4.05 3.14
N ARG A 302 -0.48 -4.30 2.31
CA ARG A 302 0.77 -3.53 2.34
C ARG A 302 1.26 -3.24 0.93
N ALA A 303 1.36 -1.95 0.58
CA ALA A 303 1.93 -1.53 -0.68
C ALA A 303 3.37 -2.05 -0.83
N PHE A 304 3.69 -2.66 -1.98
CA PHE A 304 4.98 -3.32 -2.15
C PHE A 304 6.16 -2.36 -2.04
N TRP A 305 6.02 -1.12 -2.54
CA TRP A 305 7.11 -0.15 -2.60
C TRP A 305 7.76 0.15 -1.24
N LEU A 306 7.09 -0.18 -0.14
CA LEU A 306 7.68 -0.16 1.21
C LEU A 306 8.89 -1.10 1.35
N ASN A 307 8.99 -2.12 0.49
CA ASN A 307 10.09 -3.07 0.43
C ASN A 307 11.07 -2.76 -0.72
N THR A 308 10.95 -1.63 -1.42
CA THR A 308 11.90 -1.24 -2.49
C THR A 308 13.34 -1.19 -1.98
N ALA A 309 13.55 -0.85 -0.70
CA ALA A 309 14.87 -0.94 -0.07
C ALA A 309 15.51 -2.33 -0.19
N SER A 310 14.72 -3.40 -0.03
CA SER A 310 15.18 -4.79 -0.15
C SER A 310 15.51 -5.19 -1.59
N LEU A 311 15.03 -4.43 -2.58
CA LEU A 311 15.43 -4.63 -3.97
C LEU A 311 16.78 -3.98 -4.24
N LEU A 312 17.01 -2.78 -3.73
CA LEU A 312 18.09 -1.91 -4.22
C LEU A 312 19.35 -1.91 -3.34
N GLN A 313 19.23 -2.32 -2.08
CA GLN A 313 20.30 -2.19 -1.07
C GLN A 313 20.71 -3.53 -0.47
N TYR A 314 21.92 -3.58 0.05
CA TYR A 314 22.42 -4.72 0.80
C TYR A 314 21.62 -4.89 2.09
N ALA A 315 21.30 -6.13 2.43
CA ALA A 315 20.58 -6.46 3.65
C ALA A 315 21.53 -6.37 4.85
N LYS A 316 21.18 -5.54 5.83
CA LYS A 316 21.97 -5.33 7.05
C LYS A 316 21.37 -6.09 8.22
N SER A 317 22.20 -6.87 8.91
CA SER A 317 21.84 -7.55 10.15
C SER A 317 21.67 -6.55 11.30
N SER A 318 20.80 -6.87 12.26
CA SER A 318 20.65 -6.07 13.49
C SER A 318 21.79 -6.31 14.50
N LYS A 319 22.49 -7.45 14.40
CA LYS A 319 23.69 -7.75 15.19
C LYS A 319 24.89 -6.98 14.66
N VAL A 320 25.61 -6.35 15.59
CA VAL A 320 26.86 -5.63 15.34
C VAL A 320 27.96 -6.59 14.89
N GLY A 321 28.75 -6.19 13.90
CA GLY A 321 29.91 -6.96 13.39
C GLY A 321 29.56 -8.05 12.38
N ILE A 322 28.30 -8.14 11.94
CA ILE A 322 27.92 -8.96 10.79
C ILE A 322 27.94 -8.09 9.54
N GLU A 323 28.74 -8.49 8.56
CA GLU A 323 28.84 -7.80 7.27
C GLU A 323 27.49 -7.83 6.52
N PRO A 324 27.15 -6.76 5.78
CA PRO A 324 25.97 -6.74 4.93
C PRO A 324 26.00 -7.86 3.88
N GLU A 325 24.85 -8.46 3.60
CA GLU A 325 24.71 -9.51 2.60
C GLU A 325 23.95 -9.00 1.36
N ASP A 326 24.39 -9.43 0.18
CA ASP A 326 23.63 -9.18 -1.05
C ASP A 326 22.47 -10.18 -1.16
N LEU A 327 21.29 -9.73 -0.75
CA LEU A 327 20.05 -10.51 -0.73
C LEU A 327 19.04 -10.02 -1.77
N ARG A 328 19.53 -9.26 -2.76
CA ARG A 328 18.73 -8.71 -3.85
C ARG A 328 18.49 -9.78 -4.92
N PRO A 329 17.47 -9.63 -5.78
CA PRO A 329 17.22 -10.60 -6.85
C PRO A 329 18.28 -10.51 -7.95
N ALA A 330 18.46 -11.61 -8.67
CA ALA A 330 19.51 -11.84 -9.68
C ALA A 330 19.72 -10.66 -10.64
N GLY A 331 18.64 -10.12 -11.23
CA GLY A 331 18.78 -8.98 -12.15
C GLY A 331 19.31 -7.71 -11.49
N ILE A 332 18.98 -7.46 -10.21
CA ILE A 332 19.53 -6.31 -9.50
C ILE A 332 20.99 -6.57 -9.08
N GLN A 333 21.36 -7.81 -8.75
CA GLN A 333 22.75 -8.17 -8.50
C GLN A 333 23.61 -7.95 -9.76
N LEU A 334 23.09 -8.31 -10.94
CA LEU A 334 23.74 -8.02 -12.23
C LEU A 334 23.95 -6.52 -12.42
N LEU A 335 22.90 -5.70 -12.27
CA LEU A 335 23.02 -4.24 -12.39
C LEU A 335 24.00 -3.61 -11.39
N ALA A 336 24.17 -4.22 -10.22
CA ALA A 336 25.12 -3.74 -9.22
C ALA A 336 26.57 -4.13 -9.53
N ALA A 337 26.77 -5.27 -10.20
CA ALA A 337 28.09 -5.81 -10.55
C ALA A 337 28.63 -5.26 -11.87
N GLU A 338 27.75 -5.01 -12.84
CA GLU A 338 28.14 -4.56 -14.19
C GLU A 338 28.38 -3.05 -14.25
N ASP A 339 29.47 -2.66 -14.93
CA ASP A 339 29.77 -1.28 -15.34
C ASP A 339 29.65 -1.20 -16.87
N ASN A 340 28.41 -1.15 -17.38
CA ASN A 340 28.12 -1.19 -18.81
C ASN A 340 27.41 0.09 -19.29
N GLU A 341 28.04 0.82 -20.22
CA GLU A 341 27.51 2.10 -20.76
C GLU A 341 26.18 1.98 -21.51
N LEU A 342 25.83 0.80 -22.04
CA LEU A 342 24.53 0.58 -22.67
C LEU A 342 23.45 0.48 -21.61
N ILE A 343 23.70 -0.24 -20.52
CA ILE A 343 22.77 -0.36 -19.39
C ILE A 343 22.49 1.02 -18.78
N ASP A 344 23.52 1.84 -18.60
CA ASP A 344 23.42 3.21 -18.04
C ASP A 344 22.46 4.13 -18.82
N LYS A 345 22.20 3.84 -20.10
CA LYS A 345 21.32 4.62 -20.97
C LYS A 345 19.87 4.12 -20.96
N LEU A 346 19.60 2.94 -20.39
CA LEU A 346 18.29 2.31 -20.41
C LEU A 346 17.33 2.92 -19.38
N LYS A 347 16.06 2.94 -19.74
CA LYS A 347 14.96 3.21 -18.80
C LYS A 347 14.44 1.90 -18.26
N LEU A 348 14.92 1.53 -17.09
CA LEU A 348 14.59 0.26 -16.47
C LEU A 348 13.34 0.36 -15.59
N ASN A 349 12.63 -0.75 -15.52
CA ASN A 349 11.59 -0.99 -14.51
C ASN A 349 11.88 -2.28 -13.77
N CYS A 350 11.22 -2.46 -12.64
CA CYS A 350 11.22 -3.67 -11.86
C CYS A 350 9.80 -4.23 -11.85
N GLN A 351 9.59 -5.38 -12.47
CA GLN A 351 8.32 -6.12 -12.45
C GLN A 351 8.33 -7.11 -11.28
N LEU A 352 7.25 -7.11 -10.52
CA LEU A 352 7.07 -7.98 -9.37
C LEU A 352 5.82 -8.81 -9.51
N MET A 353 5.96 -10.13 -9.35
CA MET A 353 4.87 -11.08 -9.54
C MET A 353 4.88 -12.09 -8.40
N GLY A 354 3.72 -12.37 -7.81
CA GLY A 354 3.68 -13.29 -6.68
C GLY A 354 2.29 -13.79 -6.33
N LEU A 355 2.27 -14.91 -5.61
CA LEU A 355 1.08 -15.52 -5.04
C LEU A 355 1.03 -15.24 -3.53
N GLU A 356 0.00 -14.55 -3.08
CA GLU A 356 -0.31 -14.44 -1.65
C GLU A 356 -1.16 -15.64 -1.23
N ASN A 357 -0.76 -16.28 -0.13
CA ASN A 357 -1.43 -17.45 0.39
C ASN A 357 -1.43 -17.48 1.93
N LYS A 358 -2.44 -18.13 2.50
CA LYS A 358 -2.50 -18.47 3.93
C LYS A 358 -2.51 -19.98 4.08
N LYS A 359 -1.35 -20.54 4.43
CA LYS A 359 -1.11 -22.00 4.40
C LYS A 359 -1.36 -22.55 2.98
N ALA A 360 -2.23 -23.55 2.84
CA ALA A 360 -2.59 -24.15 1.55
C ALA A 360 -3.66 -23.36 0.75
N ASN A 361 -4.12 -22.21 1.26
CA ASN A 361 -5.17 -21.42 0.60
C ASN A 361 -4.56 -20.24 -0.18
N PRO A 362 -4.75 -20.17 -1.51
CA PRO A 362 -4.42 -18.97 -2.27
C PRO A 362 -5.41 -17.86 -1.91
N LEU A 363 -4.90 -16.62 -1.81
CA LEU A 363 -5.69 -15.44 -1.42
C LEU A 363 -5.78 -14.41 -2.55
N ALA A 364 -4.67 -14.17 -3.24
CA ALA A 364 -4.57 -13.25 -4.37
C ALA A 364 -3.26 -13.51 -5.13
N TRP A 365 -3.18 -13.02 -6.37
CA TRP A 365 -1.91 -12.81 -7.05
C TRP A 365 -1.76 -11.32 -7.37
N PHE A 366 -0.52 -10.90 -7.50
CA PHE A 366 -0.17 -9.51 -7.68
C PHE A 366 0.78 -9.37 -8.85
N GLU A 367 0.63 -8.24 -9.55
CA GLU A 367 1.63 -7.70 -10.44
C GLU A 367 1.81 -6.23 -10.08
N GLU A 368 3.04 -5.84 -9.78
CA GLU A 368 3.42 -4.44 -9.60
C GLU A 368 4.61 -4.12 -10.49
N ARG A 369 4.70 -2.87 -10.92
CA ARG A 369 5.85 -2.35 -11.67
C ARG A 369 6.32 -1.07 -11.01
N LEU A 370 7.62 -0.97 -10.80
CA LEU A 370 8.23 0.24 -10.26
C LEU A 370 9.33 0.74 -11.20
N PRO A 371 9.50 2.07 -11.35
CA PRO A 371 10.68 2.61 -12.00
C PRO A 371 11.95 2.15 -11.28
N LEU A 372 13.01 1.86 -12.05
CA LEU A 372 14.30 1.42 -11.53
C LEU A 372 15.43 2.37 -11.98
N PRO A 373 15.63 3.52 -11.32
CA PRO A 373 16.78 4.37 -11.56
C PRO A 373 18.08 3.69 -11.08
N LEU A 374 19.06 3.56 -11.97
CA LEU A 374 20.32 2.85 -11.69
C LEU A 374 21.13 3.50 -10.56
N ASN A 375 21.06 4.82 -10.40
CA ASN A 375 21.75 5.54 -9.32
C ASN A 375 21.25 5.16 -7.90
N LEU A 376 20.09 4.49 -7.81
CA LEU A 376 19.54 3.99 -6.55
C LEU A 376 19.99 2.57 -6.21
N VAL A 377 20.57 1.82 -7.16
CA VAL A 377 21.13 0.49 -6.93
C VAL A 377 22.47 0.64 -6.19
N GLU A 378 22.56 0.09 -4.98
CA GLU A 378 23.78 0.17 -4.17
C GLU A 378 24.87 -0.75 -4.74
N LYS A 379 26.00 -0.20 -5.20
CA LYS A 379 27.12 -1.01 -5.70
C LYS A 379 28.07 -1.48 -4.59
N ASP A 380 28.23 -0.68 -3.53
CA ASP A 380 29.13 -0.97 -2.40
C ASP A 380 28.42 -0.73 -1.06
N PRO A 381 28.28 -1.75 -0.19
CA PRO A 381 27.61 -1.60 1.12
C PRO A 381 28.35 -0.69 2.11
N THR A 382 29.65 -0.42 1.87
CA THR A 382 30.48 0.47 2.70
C THR A 382 30.32 1.94 2.30
N GLN A 383 29.85 2.21 1.08
CA GLN A 383 29.69 3.55 0.52
C GLN A 383 28.29 3.75 -0.07
N PRO A 384 27.24 3.76 0.77
CA PRO A 384 25.87 3.93 0.30
C PRO A 384 25.69 5.27 -0.41
N SER A 385 25.05 5.26 -1.58
CA SER A 385 24.79 6.47 -2.34
C SER A 385 23.89 7.44 -1.57
N ARG A 386 24.10 8.75 -1.75
CA ARG A 386 23.27 9.78 -1.14
C ARG A 386 21.79 9.55 -1.47
N ASP A 387 21.49 9.22 -2.72
CA ASP A 387 20.13 9.06 -3.21
C ASP A 387 19.46 7.82 -2.62
N GLY A 388 20.21 6.71 -2.48
CA GLY A 388 19.77 5.52 -1.76
C GLY A 388 19.45 5.79 -0.29
N LEU A 389 20.24 6.63 0.39
CA LEU A 389 19.95 7.06 1.77
C LEU A 389 18.70 7.94 1.85
N VAL A 390 18.45 8.81 0.86
CA VAL A 390 17.24 9.63 0.79
C VAL A 390 16.01 8.76 0.54
N LEU A 391 16.10 7.76 -0.34
CA LEU A 391 15.05 6.76 -0.56
C LEU A 391 14.65 6.06 0.74
N LEU A 392 15.61 5.51 1.48
CA LEU A 392 15.35 4.87 2.78
C LEU A 392 14.63 5.81 3.75
N LYS A 393 15.15 7.03 3.89
CA LYS A 393 14.55 8.05 4.77
C LYS A 393 13.15 8.41 4.30
N GLY A 394 12.89 8.41 3.00
CA GLY A 394 11.56 8.63 2.40
C GLY A 394 10.58 7.53 2.77
N ILE A 395 10.95 6.25 2.62
CA ILE A 395 10.14 5.10 3.01
C ILE A 395 9.85 5.13 4.52
N GLN A 396 10.89 5.29 5.34
CA GLN A 396 10.76 5.41 6.79
C GLN A 396 9.86 6.58 7.21
N ARG A 397 9.93 7.71 6.50
CA ARG A 397 9.08 8.88 6.75
C ARG A 397 7.61 8.54 6.53
N ALA A 398 7.28 7.86 5.44
CA ALA A 398 5.91 7.45 5.16
C ALA A 398 5.37 6.48 6.23
N GLU A 399 6.19 5.56 6.73
CA GLU A 399 5.82 4.68 7.84
C GLU A 399 5.64 5.43 9.18
N ILE A 400 6.50 6.41 9.47
CA ILE A 400 6.36 7.28 10.66
C ILE A 400 5.03 8.04 10.59
N ILE A 401 4.73 8.64 9.45
CA ILE A 401 3.49 9.40 9.23
C ILE A 401 2.27 8.48 9.35
N HIS A 402 2.33 7.26 8.82
CA HIS A 402 1.28 6.26 9.03
C HIS A 402 1.09 5.91 10.52
N ARG A 403 2.17 5.78 11.29
CA ARG A 403 2.07 5.55 12.75
C ARG A 403 1.43 6.73 13.48
N GLN A 404 1.72 7.97 13.05
CA GLN A 404 1.07 9.17 13.57
C GLN A 404 -0.44 9.18 13.26
N LEU A 405 -0.83 8.82 12.03
CA LEU A 405 -2.22 8.62 11.63
C LEU A 405 -2.92 7.56 12.49
N LEU A 406 -2.32 6.38 12.66
CA LEU A 406 -2.87 5.33 13.53
C LEU A 406 -2.99 5.77 14.99
N SER A 407 -2.04 6.57 15.48
CA SER A 407 -2.09 7.12 16.83
C SER A 407 -3.28 8.08 17.00
N ALA A 408 -3.51 8.97 16.04
CA ALA A 408 -4.68 9.85 16.03
C ALA A 408 -5.99 9.06 15.97
N VAL A 409 -6.08 8.05 15.08
CA VAL A 409 -7.28 7.19 14.99
C VAL A 409 -7.48 6.37 16.25
N ARG A 410 -6.41 5.95 16.95
CA ARG A 410 -6.51 5.29 18.26
C ARG A 410 -7.10 6.23 19.32
N THR A 411 -6.70 7.50 19.34
CA THR A 411 -7.30 8.54 20.20
C THR A 411 -8.77 8.76 19.88
N PHE A 412 -9.14 8.77 18.60
CA PHE A 412 -10.54 8.86 18.21
C PHE A 412 -11.33 7.61 18.67
N ALA A 413 -10.79 6.42 18.41
CA ALA A 413 -11.42 5.15 18.75
C ALA A 413 -11.66 4.98 20.25
N SER A 414 -10.77 5.48 21.12
CA SER A 414 -10.98 5.42 22.56
C SER A 414 -12.19 6.23 23.02
N HIS A 415 -12.48 7.37 22.38
CA HIS A 415 -13.65 8.20 22.68
C HIS A 415 -14.98 7.60 22.18
N LEU A 416 -14.93 6.66 21.24
CA LEU A 416 -16.11 5.92 20.80
C LEU A 416 -16.54 4.82 21.78
N LEU A 417 -15.66 4.46 22.72
CA LEU A 417 -15.87 3.37 23.67
C LEU A 417 -16.14 3.94 25.08
N PRO A 418 -16.72 3.12 25.99
CA PRO A 418 -16.85 3.51 27.39
C PRO A 418 -15.50 3.77 28.07
N ASP A 419 -15.50 4.63 29.08
CA ASP A 419 -14.31 4.88 29.89
C ASP A 419 -13.78 3.59 30.50
N GLY A 420 -12.46 3.39 30.44
CA GLY A 420 -11.82 2.15 30.90
C GLY A 420 -11.88 0.98 29.92
N ALA A 421 -12.28 1.20 28.65
CA ALA A 421 -12.20 0.19 27.59
C ALA A 421 -10.79 -0.42 27.48
N ARG A 422 -10.73 -1.73 27.24
CA ARG A 422 -9.45 -2.44 27.17
C ARG A 422 -8.70 -2.07 25.90
N THR A 423 -7.37 -2.13 25.96
CA THR A 423 -6.48 -1.88 24.80
C THR A 423 -6.83 -2.74 23.58
N GLN A 424 -7.32 -3.96 23.80
CA GLN A 424 -7.75 -4.86 22.73
C GLN A 424 -9.00 -4.33 22.02
N ASP A 425 -9.99 -3.84 22.78
CA ASP A 425 -11.24 -3.33 22.22
C ASP A 425 -10.97 -2.06 21.37
N ILE A 426 -10.06 -1.19 21.84
CA ILE A 426 -9.58 -0.03 21.08
C ILE A 426 -8.89 -0.47 19.80
N SER A 427 -8.00 -1.46 19.87
CA SER A 427 -7.25 -1.94 18.70
C SER A 427 -8.18 -2.54 17.64
N THR A 428 -9.16 -3.36 18.05
CA THR A 428 -10.21 -3.86 17.15
C THR A 428 -11.03 -2.72 16.55
N LYS A 429 -11.29 -1.64 17.29
CA LYS A 429 -11.98 -0.47 16.74
C LYS A 429 -11.13 0.26 15.70
N VAL A 430 -9.82 0.43 15.94
CA VAL A 430 -8.88 1.00 14.96
C VAL A 430 -8.83 0.15 13.69
N GLU A 431 -8.75 -1.17 13.81
CA GLU A 431 -8.81 -2.12 12.69
C GLU A 431 -10.11 -1.98 11.90
N SER A 432 -11.25 -1.76 12.57
CA SER A 432 -12.54 -1.54 11.89
C SER A 432 -12.62 -0.21 11.14
N ILE A 433 -11.98 0.85 11.64
CA ILE A 433 -11.92 2.17 10.99
C ILE A 433 -10.98 2.10 9.78
N ASN A 434 -9.87 1.35 9.90
CA ASN A 434 -8.89 1.07 8.87
C ASN A 434 -8.46 2.32 8.07
N PRO A 435 -7.76 3.28 8.70
CA PRO A 435 -7.29 4.47 7.97
C PRO A 435 -6.23 4.14 6.91
N ALA A 436 -5.52 3.01 7.07
CA ALA A 436 -4.48 2.55 6.15
C ALA A 436 -5.02 2.37 4.71
N ARG A 437 -6.28 1.96 4.56
CA ARG A 437 -6.94 1.78 3.25
C ARG A 437 -7.02 3.07 2.42
N PHE A 438 -6.99 4.24 3.07
CA PHE A 438 -7.01 5.54 2.42
C PHE A 438 -5.62 6.16 2.26
N TYR A 439 -4.63 5.64 2.99
CA TYR A 439 -3.28 6.17 3.02
C TYR A 439 -2.37 5.48 2.01
N TRP A 440 -2.17 4.16 2.13
CA TRP A 440 -1.17 3.44 1.34
C TRP A 440 -1.43 3.45 -0.17
N PRO A 441 -2.65 3.15 -0.66
CA PRO A 441 -2.91 3.14 -2.10
C PRO A 441 -2.72 4.51 -2.74
N LYS A 442 -3.00 5.59 -1.99
CA LYS A 442 -2.84 6.98 -2.46
C LYS A 442 -1.38 7.42 -2.56
N LEU A 443 -0.45 6.67 -1.96
CA LEU A 443 0.98 6.94 -2.04
C LEU A 443 1.69 6.24 -3.19
N ASN A 444 1.05 5.30 -3.90
CA ASN A 444 1.72 4.54 -4.97
C ASN A 444 2.26 5.46 -6.09
N GLU A 445 1.39 6.24 -6.73
CA GLU A 445 1.79 7.17 -7.80
C GLU A 445 2.77 8.25 -7.30
N PRO A 446 2.53 8.93 -6.16
CA PRO A 446 3.52 9.86 -5.61
C PRO A 446 4.87 9.21 -5.30
N PHE A 447 4.90 7.93 -4.94
CA PHE A 447 6.15 7.22 -4.66
C PHE A 447 6.93 6.94 -5.95
N GLU A 448 6.26 6.57 -7.05
CA GLU A 448 6.91 6.43 -8.35
C GLU A 448 7.52 7.76 -8.81
N GLN A 449 6.80 8.87 -8.62
CA GLN A 449 7.31 10.21 -8.89
C GLN A 449 8.50 10.57 -7.99
N PHE A 450 8.46 10.17 -6.71
CA PHE A 450 9.57 10.35 -5.78
C PHE A 450 10.81 9.58 -6.22
N ILE A 451 10.68 8.29 -6.55
CA ILE A 451 11.76 7.45 -7.09
C ILE A 451 12.38 8.12 -8.33
N TRP A 452 11.56 8.57 -9.27
CA TRP A 452 12.04 9.22 -10.47
C TRP A 452 12.74 10.55 -10.17
N ALA A 453 12.21 11.37 -9.25
CA ALA A 453 12.80 12.64 -8.87
C ALA A 453 14.17 12.49 -8.16
N LEU A 454 14.41 11.38 -7.46
CA LEU A 454 15.71 11.07 -6.86
C LEU A 454 16.84 10.89 -7.90
N SER A 455 16.51 10.63 -9.17
CA SER A 455 17.52 10.60 -10.24
C SER A 455 18.02 12.00 -10.65
N ASN A 456 17.33 13.08 -10.23
CA ASN A 456 17.61 14.45 -10.66
C ASN A 456 17.96 15.40 -9.49
N ASN A 457 17.10 15.51 -8.47
CA ASN A 457 17.26 16.45 -7.35
C ASN A 457 16.73 15.89 -6.03
N SER A 458 17.63 15.29 -5.25
CA SER A 458 17.26 14.52 -4.06
C SER A 458 16.71 15.34 -2.88
N GLU A 459 17.11 16.61 -2.72
CA GLU A 459 16.57 17.44 -1.62
C GLU A 459 15.15 17.92 -1.91
N GLU A 460 14.90 18.37 -3.14
CA GLU A 460 13.55 18.79 -3.55
C GLU A 460 12.58 17.60 -3.55
N ALA A 461 13.04 16.44 -4.04
CA ALA A 461 12.29 15.19 -4.00
C ALA A 461 11.89 14.82 -2.55
N LYS A 462 12.84 14.89 -1.61
CA LYS A 462 12.61 14.61 -0.18
C LYS A 462 11.58 15.55 0.46
N PHE A 463 11.67 16.86 0.18
CA PHE A 463 10.73 17.83 0.70
C PHE A 463 9.32 17.60 0.15
N SER A 464 9.21 17.43 -1.16
CA SER A 464 7.94 17.17 -1.86
C SER A 464 7.29 15.88 -1.38
N TRP A 465 8.07 14.80 -1.26
CA TRP A 465 7.60 13.52 -0.74
C TRP A 465 7.05 13.62 0.69
N ARG A 466 7.76 14.33 1.58
CA ARG A 466 7.28 14.56 2.95
C ARG A 466 5.93 15.28 2.96
N LYS A 467 5.82 16.35 2.17
CA LYS A 467 4.60 17.16 2.09
C LYS A 467 3.42 16.33 1.61
N VAL A 468 3.61 15.56 0.53
CA VAL A 468 2.57 14.69 -0.03
C VAL A 468 2.15 13.60 0.98
N CYS A 469 3.10 12.97 1.68
CA CYS A 469 2.77 12.01 2.74
C CYS A 469 1.91 12.64 3.85
N GLN A 470 2.24 13.86 4.29
CA GLN A 470 1.47 14.57 5.33
C GLN A 470 0.05 14.89 4.87
N GLU A 471 -0.09 15.44 3.65
CA GLU A 471 -1.39 15.78 3.06
C GLU A 471 -2.28 14.54 2.89
N ILE A 472 -1.73 13.43 2.38
CA ILE A 472 -2.46 12.17 2.21
C ILE A 472 -2.81 11.55 3.57
N ALA A 473 -1.94 11.62 4.57
CA ALA A 473 -2.26 11.14 5.92
C ALA A 473 -3.44 11.89 6.52
N PHE A 474 -3.48 13.21 6.33
CA PHE A 474 -4.58 14.04 6.80
C PHE A 474 -5.89 13.71 6.08
N ALA A 475 -5.85 13.63 4.74
CA ALA A 475 -7.01 13.22 3.95
C ALA A 475 -7.47 11.79 4.30
N ALA A 476 -6.55 10.88 4.61
CA ALA A 476 -6.86 9.53 5.05
C ALA A 476 -7.56 9.50 6.41
N PHE A 477 -7.16 10.37 7.35
CA PHE A 477 -7.88 10.54 8.62
C PHE A 477 -9.32 11.02 8.38
N GLU A 478 -9.50 12.06 7.57
CA GLU A 478 -10.82 12.60 7.26
C GLU A 478 -11.69 11.57 6.53
N GLY A 479 -11.16 10.89 5.52
CA GLY A 479 -11.87 9.84 4.78
C GLY A 479 -12.26 8.63 5.65
N ALA A 480 -11.38 8.23 6.58
CA ALA A 480 -11.66 7.12 7.50
C ALA A 480 -12.69 7.44 8.57
N THR A 481 -12.83 8.72 8.92
CA THR A 481 -13.69 9.15 10.01
C THR A 481 -14.94 9.91 9.56
N HIS A 482 -15.07 10.21 8.26
CA HIS A 482 -16.15 11.00 7.68
C HIS A 482 -17.56 10.58 8.13
N SER A 483 -17.85 9.27 8.20
CA SER A 483 -19.16 8.78 8.63
C SER A 483 -19.51 9.15 10.09
N TRP A 484 -18.52 9.48 10.91
CA TRP A 484 -18.66 9.81 12.32
C TRP A 484 -18.80 11.30 12.59
N CYS A 485 -18.66 12.16 11.57
CA CYS A 485 -18.93 13.60 11.67
C CYS A 485 -20.39 13.87 12.09
N TYR A 486 -21.30 12.94 11.79
CA TYR A 486 -22.71 12.97 12.19
C TYR A 486 -23.00 12.21 13.49
N GLY A 487 -21.97 11.75 14.19
CA GLY A 487 -22.11 11.08 15.49
C GLY A 487 -22.46 12.06 16.62
N GLY A 488 -22.86 11.52 17.78
CA GLY A 488 -23.13 12.32 19.00
C GLY A 488 -21.86 12.91 19.61
N VAL A 489 -22.01 13.71 20.69
CA VAL A 489 -20.92 14.48 21.32
C VAL A 489 -19.60 13.73 21.49
N ARG A 490 -19.64 12.48 21.97
CA ARG A 490 -18.42 11.69 22.21
C ARG A 490 -17.59 11.50 20.94
N ALA A 491 -18.25 11.26 19.81
CA ALA A 491 -17.59 11.14 18.52
C ALA A 491 -17.01 12.48 18.07
N GLN A 492 -17.76 13.57 18.20
CA GLN A 492 -17.29 14.91 17.83
C GLN A 492 -16.08 15.37 18.67
N LYS A 493 -16.13 15.15 19.99
CA LYS A 493 -15.02 15.38 20.91
C LYS A 493 -13.78 14.56 20.52
N GLY A 494 -13.96 13.26 20.30
CA GLY A 494 -12.89 12.37 19.90
C GLY A 494 -12.25 12.76 18.57
N LEU A 495 -13.07 13.10 17.57
CA LEU A 495 -12.62 13.54 16.25
C LEU A 495 -11.76 14.80 16.36
N SER A 496 -12.24 15.76 17.13
CA SER A 496 -11.58 17.03 17.34
C SER A 496 -10.19 16.86 17.97
N ILE A 497 -10.10 16.10 19.07
CA ILE A 497 -8.83 15.85 19.77
C ILE A 497 -7.85 15.09 18.86
N ALA A 498 -8.34 14.05 18.18
CA ALA A 498 -7.53 13.25 17.27
C ALA A 498 -7.02 14.06 16.07
N LYS A 499 -7.85 14.93 15.48
CA LYS A 499 -7.45 15.80 14.37
C LYS A 499 -6.33 16.75 14.79
N GLN A 500 -6.45 17.39 15.95
CA GLN A 500 -5.40 18.27 16.48
C GLN A 500 -4.10 17.51 16.73
N GLN A 501 -4.18 16.36 17.40
CA GLN A 501 -3.02 15.51 17.63
C GLN A 501 -2.31 15.16 16.31
N LEU A 502 -3.09 14.88 15.25
CA LEU A 502 -2.53 14.60 13.94
C LEU A 502 -1.84 15.83 13.35
N GLU A 503 -2.48 17.00 13.31
CA GLU A 503 -1.90 18.25 12.80
C GLU A 503 -0.59 18.60 13.49
N GLU A 504 -0.56 18.57 14.82
CA GLU A 504 0.63 18.84 15.62
C GLU A 504 1.74 17.84 15.30
N SER A 505 1.41 16.55 15.21
CA SER A 505 2.40 15.51 14.92
C SER A 505 2.98 15.58 13.50
N LEU A 506 2.17 16.00 12.51
CA LEU A 506 2.58 16.08 11.11
C LEU A 506 3.39 17.35 10.86
N TYR A 507 2.88 18.51 11.26
CA TYR A 507 3.39 19.81 10.85
C TYR A 507 4.27 20.49 11.90
N GLY A 508 4.28 20.02 13.15
CA GLY A 508 4.94 20.71 14.26
C GLY A 508 4.37 22.10 14.52
N ARG A 509 3.20 22.40 13.94
CA ARG A 509 2.47 23.65 14.11
C ARG A 509 1.22 23.35 14.90
N THR A 510 1.00 24.19 15.88
CA THR A 510 -0.30 24.32 16.51
C THR A 510 -1.22 24.98 15.48
N TRP A 511 -2.47 24.55 15.40
CA TRP A 511 -3.44 25.13 14.46
C TRP A 511 -3.49 26.65 14.66
N GLN A 512 -2.99 27.41 13.69
CA GLN A 512 -3.02 28.87 13.73
C GLN A 512 -4.19 29.40 12.91
N ARG A 513 -5.05 30.13 13.61
CA ARG A 513 -6.28 30.79 13.16
C ARG A 513 -6.01 31.74 11.98
N HIS A 514 -6.52 31.42 10.79
CA HIS A 514 -6.98 32.46 9.89
C HIS A 514 -8.44 32.76 10.24
N VAL A 515 -8.64 33.75 11.12
CA VAL A 515 -9.98 34.29 11.41
C VAL A 515 -10.11 35.57 10.60
N TYR A 516 -10.99 35.55 9.60
CA TYR A 516 -11.44 36.73 8.88
C TYR A 516 -12.77 37.15 9.50
N TRP A 517 -12.83 38.35 10.08
CA TRP A 517 -14.10 38.93 10.53
C TRP A 517 -14.68 39.80 9.43
N SER A 518 -15.94 39.54 9.08
CA SER A 518 -16.67 40.36 8.11
C SER A 518 -16.84 41.81 8.61
N GLN A 519 -16.93 42.75 7.66
CA GLN A 519 -16.95 44.18 7.96
C GLN A 519 -18.16 44.57 8.82
N ASP A 520 -19.32 43.97 8.58
CA ASP A 520 -20.56 44.13 9.35
C ASP A 520 -20.40 43.63 10.80
N THR A 521 -19.76 42.48 11.02
CA THR A 521 -19.41 42.02 12.38
C THR A 521 -18.53 43.03 13.11
N GLN A 522 -17.53 43.59 12.43
CA GLN A 522 -16.63 44.57 13.03
C GLN A 522 -17.36 45.86 13.40
N ASP A 523 -18.22 46.37 12.53
CA ASP A 523 -18.93 47.62 12.74
C ASP A 523 -19.97 47.51 13.86
N ILE A 524 -20.74 46.41 13.92
CA ILE A 524 -21.67 46.14 15.01
C ILE A 524 -20.94 46.02 16.35
N ILE A 525 -19.86 45.22 16.43
CA ILE A 525 -19.14 45.03 17.69
C ILE A 525 -18.48 46.33 18.15
N ARG A 526 -17.92 47.12 17.23
CA ARG A 526 -17.36 48.45 17.55
C ARG A 526 -18.43 49.32 18.20
N GLN A 527 -19.65 49.34 17.64
CA GLN A 527 -20.75 50.11 18.18
C GLN A 527 -21.24 49.57 19.54
N LEU A 528 -21.31 48.25 19.71
CA LEU A 528 -21.65 47.61 20.98
C LEU A 528 -20.63 47.96 22.07
N TYR A 529 -19.33 47.93 21.77
CA TYR A 529 -18.28 48.32 22.71
C TYR A 529 -18.36 49.79 23.10
N GLN A 530 -18.74 50.69 22.18
CA GLN A 530 -19.01 52.09 22.52
C GLN A 530 -20.20 52.24 23.48
N TRP A 531 -21.29 51.49 23.25
CA TRP A 531 -22.47 51.53 24.13
C TRP A 531 -22.21 50.87 25.49
N GLY A 532 -21.37 49.83 25.52
CA GLY A 532 -20.95 49.10 26.71
C GLY A 532 -19.75 49.70 27.43
N ASN A 533 -19.32 50.92 27.09
CA ASN A 533 -18.14 51.54 27.69
C ASN A 533 -18.31 51.64 29.23
N PRO A 534 -17.33 51.18 30.05
CA PRO A 534 -17.41 51.23 31.51
C PRO A 534 -17.57 52.65 32.08
N ASP A 535 -16.96 53.66 31.44
CA ASP A 535 -16.94 55.04 31.91
C ASP A 535 -18.24 55.78 31.57
N TYR A 536 -18.88 55.42 30.45
CA TYR A 536 -20.11 56.08 29.95
C TYR A 536 -21.07 55.09 29.28
N PRO A 537 -21.66 54.13 30.03
CA PRO A 537 -22.53 53.12 29.46
C PRO A 537 -23.87 53.72 29.00
N LYS A 538 -24.32 53.39 27.79
CA LYS A 538 -25.65 53.72 27.28
C LYS A 538 -26.68 52.74 27.86
N ARG A 539 -27.03 52.95 29.13
CA ARG A 539 -27.82 52.00 29.94
C ARG A 539 -29.22 51.72 29.40
N ASP A 540 -29.85 52.71 28.79
CA ASP A 540 -31.14 52.63 28.11
C ASP A 540 -31.08 51.68 26.90
N ILE A 541 -30.06 51.86 26.03
CA ILE A 541 -29.82 50.99 24.87
C ILE A 541 -29.50 49.57 25.33
N LEU A 542 -28.57 49.40 26.28
CA LEU A 542 -28.22 48.07 26.81
C LEU A 542 -29.40 47.38 27.49
N ALA A 543 -30.31 48.12 28.15
CA ALA A 543 -31.51 47.53 28.73
C ALA A 543 -32.49 47.04 27.65
N ALA A 544 -32.67 47.82 26.57
CA ALA A 544 -33.49 47.42 25.43
C ALA A 544 -32.93 46.16 24.73
N LEU A 545 -31.61 46.13 24.48
CA LEU A 545 -30.91 44.98 23.90
C LEU A 545 -30.99 43.74 24.80
N ARG A 546 -30.84 43.90 26.12
CA ARG A 546 -30.95 42.75 27.03
C ARG A 546 -32.37 42.16 27.04
N LYS A 547 -33.39 43.01 26.94
CA LYS A 547 -34.80 42.61 26.93
C LYS A 547 -35.20 41.92 25.62
N SER A 548 -34.47 42.11 24.52
CA SER A 548 -34.74 41.41 23.26
C SER A 548 -34.51 39.90 23.37
N LEU A 549 -33.67 39.44 24.31
CA LEU A 549 -33.44 38.03 24.59
C LEU A 549 -34.65 37.30 25.20
N ASP A 550 -35.69 38.01 25.65
CA ASP A 550 -36.90 37.41 26.22
C ASP A 550 -37.94 37.05 25.14
N LEU A 551 -37.59 37.17 23.85
CA LEU A 551 -38.37 36.74 22.67
C LEU A 551 -39.80 37.32 22.55
N GLN A 552 -40.16 38.32 23.34
CA GLN A 552 -41.44 39.03 23.21
C GLN A 552 -41.38 40.02 22.04
N LYS A 553 -42.39 40.00 21.14
CA LYS A 553 -42.45 40.91 19.98
C LYS A 553 -42.23 42.39 20.34
N GLY A 554 -42.78 42.84 21.48
CA GLY A 554 -42.64 44.22 21.94
C GLY A 554 -41.21 44.61 22.32
N SER A 555 -40.40 43.70 22.88
CA SER A 555 -39.01 43.98 23.24
C SER A 555 -38.05 43.90 22.06
N GLN A 556 -38.35 43.05 21.08
CA GLN A 556 -37.61 42.99 19.81
C GLN A 556 -37.73 44.30 19.03
N LEU A 557 -38.94 44.88 18.94
CA LEU A 557 -39.17 46.16 18.25
C LEU A 557 -38.38 47.33 18.85
N THR A 558 -38.21 47.36 20.17
CA THR A 558 -37.40 48.39 20.86
C THR A 558 -35.90 48.20 20.62
N ALA A 559 -35.40 46.97 20.51
CA ALA A 559 -34.00 46.74 20.16
C ALA A 559 -33.70 47.09 18.69
N ILE A 560 -34.66 46.82 17.79
CA ILE A 560 -34.57 47.12 16.36
C ILE A 560 -34.42 48.61 16.10
N SER A 561 -35.05 49.50 16.89
CA SER A 561 -34.89 50.95 16.69
C SER A 561 -33.45 51.45 16.89
N TYR A 562 -32.60 50.68 17.59
CA TYR A 562 -31.18 51.00 17.79
C TYR A 562 -30.26 50.17 16.89
N LEU A 563 -30.52 48.86 16.73
CA LEU A 563 -29.67 47.96 15.94
C LEU A 563 -29.98 47.96 14.45
N GLY A 564 -31.21 48.26 14.05
CA GLY A 564 -31.69 48.13 12.66
C GLY A 564 -30.75 48.75 11.60
N PRO A 565 -30.18 49.94 11.80
CA PRO A 565 -29.24 50.54 10.85
C PRO A 565 -27.90 49.81 10.70
N LEU A 566 -27.55 48.93 11.64
CA LEU A 566 -26.28 48.20 11.69
C LEU A 566 -26.43 46.74 11.26
N LEU A 567 -27.66 46.21 11.25
CA LEU A 567 -27.92 44.82 10.90
C LEU A 567 -27.67 44.58 9.41
N SER A 568 -27.18 43.39 9.10
CA SER A 568 -27.02 42.90 7.73
C SER A 568 -28.37 42.84 7.01
N SER A 569 -28.34 43.02 5.68
CA SER A 569 -29.50 42.83 4.82
C SER A 569 -29.95 41.36 4.69
N GLU A 570 -29.11 40.41 5.09
CA GLU A 570 -29.44 38.99 5.12
C GLU A 570 -30.21 38.63 6.41
N ASP A 571 -31.42 38.09 6.27
CA ASP A 571 -32.34 37.82 7.39
C ASP A 571 -31.70 36.93 8.48
N GLU A 572 -31.08 35.82 8.09
CA GLU A 572 -30.43 34.89 9.03
C GLU A 572 -29.24 35.52 9.77
N ARG A 573 -28.41 36.31 9.08
CA ARG A 573 -27.31 37.04 9.72
C ARG A 573 -27.83 38.12 10.68
N SER A 574 -28.89 38.83 10.30
CA SER A 574 -29.50 39.88 11.12
C SER A 574 -30.02 39.32 12.45
N LYS A 575 -30.59 38.11 12.45
CA LYS A 575 -31.06 37.41 13.66
C LYS A 575 -29.89 37.07 14.59
N VAL A 576 -28.81 36.49 14.06
CA VAL A 576 -27.60 36.19 14.83
C VAL A 576 -26.97 37.47 15.41
N GLN A 577 -26.90 38.54 14.62
CA GLN A 577 -26.37 39.83 15.07
C GLN A 577 -27.18 40.43 16.22
N ALA A 578 -28.51 40.43 16.09
CA ALA A 578 -29.41 40.93 17.13
C ALA A 578 -29.34 40.07 18.41
N PHE A 579 -29.24 38.75 18.26
CA PHE A 579 -29.07 37.82 19.37
C PHE A 579 -27.74 38.05 20.11
N VAL A 580 -26.62 38.12 19.39
CA VAL A 580 -25.28 38.37 19.97
C VAL A 580 -25.22 39.76 20.62
N ALA A 581 -25.87 40.77 20.05
CA ALA A 581 -26.00 42.09 20.68
C ALA A 581 -26.76 42.05 22.02
N GLY A 582 -27.81 41.21 22.11
CA GLY A 582 -28.52 40.95 23.36
C GLY A 582 -27.66 40.21 24.40
N LEU A 583 -26.86 39.24 23.96
CA LEU A 583 -25.88 38.54 24.80
C LEU A 583 -24.81 39.53 25.33
N PHE A 584 -24.26 40.37 24.46
CA PHE A 584 -23.34 41.43 24.84
C PHE A 584 -23.96 42.37 25.89
N ALA A 585 -25.20 42.81 25.69
CA ALA A 585 -25.87 43.68 26.65
C ALA A 585 -26.12 43.00 28.00
N SER A 586 -26.19 41.66 28.04
CA SER A 586 -26.27 40.88 29.27
C SER A 586 -24.94 40.82 30.03
N HIS A 587 -23.82 40.82 29.30
CA HIS A 587 -22.45 40.78 29.80
C HIS A 587 -21.53 41.69 28.97
N ALA A 588 -21.61 43.00 29.23
CA ALA A 588 -20.97 44.06 28.45
C ALA A 588 -19.52 44.28 28.89
N LYS A 589 -18.71 43.21 28.87
CA LYS A 589 -17.27 43.28 29.16
C LYS A 589 -16.48 43.29 27.85
N VAL A 590 -15.60 44.27 27.71
CA VAL A 590 -14.75 44.44 26.52
C VAL A 590 -13.67 43.36 26.51
N TYR A 591 -13.53 42.65 25.39
CA TYR A 591 -12.45 41.68 25.20
C TYR A 591 -11.20 42.41 24.70
N GLN A 592 -10.16 42.43 25.53
CA GLN A 592 -8.93 43.23 25.32
C GLN A 592 -7.72 42.41 24.87
N GLU A 593 -7.84 41.08 24.76
CA GLU A 593 -6.71 40.22 24.39
C GLU A 593 -6.33 40.41 22.90
N ALA A 594 -5.02 40.39 22.63
CA ALA A 594 -4.47 40.51 21.28
C ALA A 594 -4.77 39.27 20.42
N GLN A 595 -4.91 38.11 21.06
CA GLN A 595 -5.30 36.85 20.41
C GLN A 595 -6.81 36.66 20.52
N HIS A 596 -7.45 36.23 19.43
CA HIS A 596 -8.89 35.92 19.42
C HIS A 596 -9.16 34.70 20.31
N SER A 597 -10.41 34.50 20.74
CA SER A 597 -10.80 33.28 21.47
C SER A 597 -12.18 32.79 21.04
N SER A 598 -12.29 31.51 20.70
CA SER A 598 -13.61 30.90 20.50
C SER A 598 -14.36 30.78 21.82
N PHE A 599 -15.67 30.58 21.74
CA PHE A 599 -16.50 30.33 22.92
C PHE A 599 -16.05 29.08 23.69
N GLY A 600 -15.56 28.05 22.99
CA GLY A 600 -15.00 26.85 23.62
C GLY A 600 -13.79 27.15 24.51
N HIS A 601 -12.85 27.98 24.03
CA HIS A 601 -11.68 28.38 24.82
C HIS A 601 -12.08 29.18 26.07
N ILE A 602 -12.99 30.12 25.91
CA ILE A 602 -13.51 30.94 27.02
C ILE A 602 -14.21 30.05 28.06
N TRP A 603 -14.97 29.07 27.61
CA TRP A 603 -15.63 28.11 28.50
C TRP A 603 -14.62 27.22 29.24
N TYR A 604 -13.53 26.82 28.58
CA TYR A 604 -12.44 26.08 29.22
C TYR A 604 -11.77 26.91 30.31
N GLN A 605 -11.47 28.18 30.05
CA GLN A 605 -10.94 29.09 31.07
C GLN A 605 -11.88 29.22 32.28
N ALA A 606 -13.19 29.18 32.05
CA ALA A 606 -14.19 29.19 33.10
C ALA A 606 -14.27 27.85 33.86
N ASP A 607 -13.89 26.75 33.23
CA ASP A 607 -13.94 25.39 33.76
C ASP A 607 -12.55 24.82 34.10
N LYS A 608 -11.65 25.66 34.64
CA LYS A 608 -10.30 25.25 35.07
C LYS A 608 -10.30 24.08 36.07
N ASP A 609 -11.35 23.96 36.88
CA ASP A 609 -11.54 22.88 37.86
C ASP A 609 -12.15 21.58 37.24
N GLN A 610 -12.47 21.57 35.94
CA GLN A 610 -13.11 20.46 35.21
C GLN A 610 -14.35 19.89 35.93
N ARG A 611 -15.28 20.76 36.32
CA ARG A 611 -16.46 20.32 37.08
C ARG A 611 -17.41 19.54 36.15
N PRO A 612 -17.90 18.35 36.54
CA PRO A 612 -18.76 17.53 35.67
C PRO A 612 -19.96 18.28 35.06
N GLY A 613 -20.57 19.19 35.82
CA GLY A 613 -21.71 19.98 35.36
C GLY A 613 -21.39 21.07 34.32
N MET A 614 -20.15 21.55 34.23
CA MET A 614 -19.74 22.53 33.23
C MET A 614 -19.42 21.87 31.88
N SER A 615 -18.77 20.70 31.91
CA SER A 615 -18.57 19.88 30.70
C SER A 615 -19.91 19.45 30.12
N PHE A 616 -20.82 18.91 30.94
CA PHE A 616 -22.14 18.49 30.45
C PHE A 616 -22.93 19.63 29.79
N ARG A 617 -22.88 20.86 30.35
CA ARG A 617 -23.52 22.03 29.72
C ARG A 617 -22.91 22.37 28.37
N PHE A 618 -21.59 22.24 28.24
CA PHE A 618 -20.91 22.46 26.98
C PHE A 618 -21.24 21.38 25.95
N GLU A 619 -21.37 20.12 26.37
CA GLU A 619 -21.84 19.03 25.51
C GLU A 619 -23.25 19.31 24.97
N CYS A 620 -24.18 19.71 25.85
CA CYS A 620 -25.53 20.12 25.43
C CYS A 620 -25.52 21.32 24.48
N LEU A 621 -24.58 22.26 24.64
CA LEU A 621 -24.44 23.40 23.74
C LEU A 621 -24.09 22.95 22.32
N LEU A 622 -23.11 22.04 22.17
CA LEU A 622 -22.66 21.58 20.85
C LEU A 622 -23.76 20.85 20.06
N GLU A 623 -24.69 20.18 20.74
CA GLU A 623 -25.83 19.51 20.11
C GLU A 623 -27.04 20.42 19.88
N ALA A 624 -27.05 21.62 20.47
CA ALA A 624 -28.21 22.51 20.43
C ALA A 624 -28.45 23.10 19.04
N LYS A 625 -29.74 23.25 18.68
CA LYS A 625 -30.21 23.85 17.42
C LYS A 625 -31.32 24.86 17.69
N GLY A 626 -31.44 25.88 16.83
CA GLY A 626 -32.52 26.88 16.91
C GLY A 626 -32.65 27.51 18.31
N GLU A 627 -33.88 27.59 18.84
CA GLU A 627 -34.15 28.19 20.15
C GLU A 627 -33.40 27.53 21.32
N GLN A 628 -33.06 26.23 21.22
CA GLN A 628 -32.29 25.54 22.25
C GLN A 628 -30.86 26.07 22.34
N LEU A 629 -30.26 26.45 21.20
CA LEU A 629 -28.94 27.06 21.15
C LEU A 629 -28.97 28.42 21.85
N GLU A 630 -29.97 29.23 21.54
CA GLU A 630 -30.14 30.57 22.11
C GLU A 630 -30.31 30.52 23.63
N GLN A 631 -31.16 29.62 24.13
CA GLN A 631 -31.36 29.43 25.56
C GLN A 631 -30.09 28.94 26.26
N THR A 632 -29.40 27.96 25.69
CA THR A 632 -28.18 27.39 26.29
C THR A 632 -27.06 28.44 26.34
N LEU A 633 -26.82 29.17 25.24
CA LEU A 633 -25.84 30.25 25.20
C LEU A 633 -26.17 31.36 26.19
N ARG A 634 -27.44 31.77 26.31
CA ARG A 634 -27.85 32.78 27.29
C ARG A 634 -27.49 32.38 28.72
N GLN A 635 -27.78 31.13 29.09
CA GLN A 635 -27.43 30.60 30.42
C GLN A 635 -25.91 30.58 30.65
N MET A 636 -25.15 30.17 29.63
CA MET A 636 -23.69 30.10 29.71
C MET A 636 -23.05 31.49 29.81
N VAL A 637 -23.56 32.49 29.09
CA VAL A 637 -23.10 33.88 29.22
C VAL A 637 -23.35 34.44 30.62
N GLN A 638 -24.46 34.10 31.29
CA GLN A 638 -24.68 34.49 32.69
C GLN A 638 -23.65 33.85 33.64
N ILE A 639 -23.26 32.60 33.38
CA ILE A 639 -22.21 31.93 34.16
C ILE A 639 -20.86 32.63 33.94
N LEU A 640 -20.48 32.94 32.70
CA LEU A 640 -19.25 33.68 32.39
C LEU A 640 -19.23 35.07 33.04
N LYS A 641 -20.38 35.75 33.05
CA LYS A 641 -20.57 37.01 33.78
C LYS A 641 -20.33 36.87 35.27
N SER A 642 -20.87 35.81 35.90
CA SER A 642 -20.68 35.59 37.35
C SER A 642 -19.20 35.34 37.73
N LYS A 643 -18.41 34.85 36.77
CA LYS A 643 -16.96 34.62 36.89
C LYS A 643 -16.11 35.78 36.36
N ASP A 644 -16.74 36.86 35.90
CA ASP A 644 -16.09 38.03 35.32
C ASP A 644 -15.14 37.73 34.14
N ILE A 645 -15.47 36.74 33.29
CA ILE A 645 -14.65 36.36 32.12
C ILE A 645 -15.18 37.06 30.87
N ALA A 646 -14.33 37.80 30.14
CA ALA A 646 -14.71 38.50 28.91
C ALA A 646 -14.97 37.53 27.74
N ILE A 647 -15.86 37.91 26.82
CA ILE A 647 -16.21 37.09 25.64
C ILE A 647 -15.76 37.82 24.37
N ASP A 648 -15.06 37.11 23.48
CA ASP A 648 -14.78 37.60 22.14
C ASP A 648 -16.03 37.49 21.26
N TYR A 649 -16.91 38.48 21.38
CA TYR A 649 -18.18 38.53 20.67
C TYR A 649 -18.02 38.64 19.13
N ARG A 650 -16.83 39.05 18.63
CA ARG A 650 -16.54 39.05 17.18
C ARG A 650 -16.47 37.60 16.69
N THR A 651 -15.64 36.80 17.36
CA THR A 651 -15.46 35.38 17.03
C THR A 651 -16.74 34.59 17.29
N LEU A 652 -17.47 34.87 18.39
CA LEU A 652 -18.77 34.23 18.65
C LEU A 652 -19.78 34.51 17.53
N MET A 653 -19.86 35.75 17.03
CA MET A 653 -20.80 36.12 15.98
C MET A 653 -20.50 35.40 14.66
N GLU A 654 -19.23 35.41 14.21
CA GLU A 654 -18.82 34.69 12.99
C GLU A 654 -19.05 33.18 13.10
N ASP A 655 -18.78 32.61 14.28
CA ASP A 655 -19.02 31.18 14.52
C ASP A 655 -20.51 30.86 14.44
N LEU A 656 -21.38 31.73 14.95
CA LEU A 656 -22.83 31.51 14.91
C LEU A 656 -23.43 31.64 13.51
N TYR A 657 -22.86 32.44 12.61
CA TYR A 657 -23.30 32.47 11.20
C TYR A 657 -23.17 31.12 10.50
N HIS A 658 -22.29 30.26 11.02
CA HIS A 658 -22.00 28.96 10.45
C HIS A 658 -22.35 27.81 11.41
N TRP A 659 -23.16 28.08 12.43
CA TRP A 659 -23.52 27.06 13.41
C TRP A 659 -24.30 25.90 12.77
N ASP A 660 -25.22 26.23 11.86
CA ASP A 660 -26.07 25.23 11.20
C ASP A 660 -25.46 24.66 9.91
N SER A 661 -24.15 24.84 9.67
CA SER A 661 -23.50 24.19 8.54
C SER A 661 -23.52 22.67 8.65
N ASP A 662 -23.71 21.98 7.52
CA ASP A 662 -23.82 20.52 7.46
C ASP A 662 -22.56 19.80 7.94
N ASP A 663 -21.39 20.44 7.79
CA ASP A 663 -20.08 19.91 8.17
C ASP A 663 -19.76 20.02 9.67
N LYS A 664 -20.64 20.65 10.46
CA LYS A 664 -20.46 20.86 11.91
C LYS A 664 -19.11 21.47 12.31
N ARG A 665 -18.50 22.25 11.40
CA ARG A 665 -17.16 22.80 11.58
C ARG A 665 -17.02 23.67 12.82
N ILE A 666 -18.07 24.39 13.20
CA ILE A 666 -18.06 25.29 14.35
C ILE A 666 -18.17 24.51 15.66
N GLN A 667 -19.04 23.50 15.72
CA GLN A 667 -19.14 22.61 16.87
C GLN A 667 -17.82 21.87 17.09
N LEU A 668 -17.18 21.38 16.03
CA LEU A 668 -15.86 20.76 16.10
C LEU A 668 -14.78 21.76 16.53
N LYS A 669 -14.80 23.00 16.04
CA LYS A 669 -13.90 24.09 16.49
C LYS A 669 -14.07 24.38 17.98
N TRP A 670 -15.30 24.51 18.46
CA TRP A 670 -15.60 24.80 19.87
C TRP A 670 -15.27 23.61 20.77
N ALA A 671 -15.60 22.38 20.34
CA ALA A 671 -15.19 21.14 21.00
C ALA A 671 -13.68 21.08 21.19
N ARG A 672 -12.91 21.38 20.12
CA ARG A 672 -11.45 21.42 20.16
C ARG A 672 -10.96 22.37 21.22
N ASP A 673 -11.40 23.62 21.13
CA ASP A 673 -10.87 24.69 21.96
C ASP A 673 -11.26 24.54 23.44
N TYR A 674 -12.29 23.74 23.74
CA TYR A 674 -12.71 23.41 25.11
C TYR A 674 -11.99 22.19 25.70
N TRP A 675 -11.86 21.09 24.96
CA TRP A 675 -11.30 19.84 25.49
C TRP A 675 -9.82 19.64 25.23
N ALA A 676 -9.22 20.40 24.33
CA ALA A 676 -7.78 20.40 24.14
C ALA A 676 -7.07 21.12 25.29
N LYS A 677 -5.91 20.60 25.72
CA LYS A 677 -5.08 21.29 26.73
C LYS A 677 -4.61 22.64 26.16
N PRO A 678 -4.73 23.75 26.90
CA PRO A 678 -4.19 25.04 26.48
C PRO A 678 -2.66 24.95 26.43
N ILE A 679 -2.08 25.59 25.45
CA ILE A 679 -0.64 25.66 25.27
C ILE A 679 -0.15 26.87 26.07
N GLN A 680 0.78 26.64 27.01
CA GLN A 680 1.56 27.73 27.57
C GLN A 680 2.36 28.36 26.43
N SER A 681 2.02 29.58 26.06
CA SER A 681 2.92 30.43 25.30
C SER A 681 4.09 30.78 26.22
N ASP A 682 5.18 30.02 26.16
CA ASP A 682 6.43 30.42 26.78
C ASP A 682 6.97 31.63 26.02
N GLU A 683 6.59 32.82 26.49
CA GLU A 683 7.50 33.96 26.49
C GLU A 683 8.57 33.70 27.55
N SER A 684 9.71 33.15 27.13
CA SER A 684 10.99 33.50 27.72
C SER A 684 12.10 33.25 26.70
N THR A 685 12.68 34.36 26.26
CA THR A 685 14.13 34.49 26.00
C THR A 685 14.97 33.72 27.03
N ASP A 686 16.14 33.27 26.57
CA ASP A 686 17.24 32.64 27.31
C ASP A 686 17.19 31.10 27.44
N SER A 687 17.77 30.40 26.47
CA SER A 687 19.17 29.96 26.57
C SER A 687 19.56 29.10 25.36
N ALA A 688 20.59 29.58 24.68
CA ALA A 688 21.50 28.74 23.91
C ALA A 688 22.16 27.69 24.84
N ASP A 689 22.79 26.70 24.21
CA ASP A 689 23.59 25.61 24.80
C ASP A 689 22.82 24.37 25.27
N ALA A 690 22.78 23.36 24.40
CA ALA A 690 23.48 22.10 24.64
C ALA A 690 23.45 21.20 23.40
N THR A 691 24.46 21.35 22.57
CA THR A 691 25.10 20.25 21.82
C THR A 691 25.49 19.13 22.79
N ASN A 692 24.97 17.93 22.55
CA ASN A 692 25.72 16.67 22.41
C ASN A 692 24.78 15.53 21.96
#